data_AF-A0A0R0EQ27-F1
#
_entry.id   AF-A0A0R0EQ27-F1
#
_cell.length_a   1.000
_cell.length_b   1.000
_cell.length_c   1.000
_cell.angle_alpha   90.00
_cell.angle_beta   90.00
_cell.angle_gamma   90.00
#
_symmetry.space_group_name_H-M   'P 1'
#
loop_
_entity.id
_entity.type
_entity.pdbx_description
1 polymer ?
#
loop_
_entity_poly.entity_id
_entity_poly.type
_entity_poly.pdbx_seq_one_letter_code
_entity_poly.pdbx_strand_id
1 'polypeptide(L)'
;MKYLTLFLAKMNSPLRLFSSELTCPASESMQYTNSSLRVSCFIKKGGGVRVSNRNGRNAKAVVCCQLMHSHKEEESNERKRKLQEPVLVPVQKADFVRTLLIDNYDSYTYNVYQELSIINGVPPVVIQNDDWTWEELCHYLYEENAFDNIVISPGPGSPACPEDIGICLQLLLKCWDIPILGVCLGHQALGYVHGAQIVHASEPIHGRLSEVEHNGCQLFHDIPSVVRYHSLVIDSESLPEELIPIAWTSSTSTLPFIGSKDFGKFNTHEVQPDQSIFIDPFLAKVGSGSSNQFDYGKTRSARVLMGIKHSTRPHYGVQFHPESVATCYGNQIFKNFREITDDYWLRFRSSFKETHAHSNACMQISSANRLYREVCRSISAENNAVDQLKKIVHADRHLEYNKAEMKHLEMFNMVNTPHATTGSKCLKLKWRKFGHLAGQVGGAKSIFCGLFGHEAENTFWLDSSSTEKGRARFSFMGGKGGSLWKHLMFRLSHQSDGSSKGGGYLSTEDSQGSAETIFLEEGFLDFLNKELQSYHYGKNECEGLPFDFHGGYVGYIGYDLKVECGVKSNRHKSKTPDACFFFADNLVAIDHKNDDVYILAIHEESSSITQWLDDTEEKLLSLNGSVRVALEIQNSHPLTFYSCKAGLAAEKSREQYIEDVKKCLNYIKDGESYELCLTTQIRKPIEELNSLGLYLHLRERNPAPYAAWLNFSKENLSICCSSPERFLQLDRKNILEDKPIKGTIARGATKEENELLKLKLQFSEKDQAENLMIVDLLRNDLGRVCDPGSVHVPRLMDVESYATVHTMVSTIRGKKRSDVSAINCVKAAFPGGSMTGAPKLRSMELLDSIESCSRGIYSGCIGFFSYNQRFDLNIVIRTVIIHEGEASIGAGGAIVALSNPEDEYEEMVLKFCLELICQRNSFFLS
;
A
#
# COMPACT_ATOMS: atom_id res chain seq x y z
N MET A 1 -58.11 -34.21 -8.48
CA MET A 1 -57.11 -35.18 -8.98
C MET A 1 -57.50 -35.94 -10.26
N LYS A 2 -58.61 -35.58 -10.93
CA LYS A 2 -58.78 -35.77 -12.39
C LYS A 2 -58.63 -34.41 -13.09
N TYR A 3 -57.52 -33.73 -12.79
CA TYR A 3 -57.18 -32.35 -13.21
C TYR A 3 -56.41 -32.34 -14.55
N LEU A 4 -57.06 -32.77 -15.64
CA LEU A 4 -56.54 -32.52 -16.98
C LEU A 4 -57.65 -32.25 -18.00
N THR A 5 -58.69 -31.51 -17.58
CA THR A 5 -59.84 -31.17 -18.44
C THR A 5 -60.16 -29.68 -18.43
N LEU A 6 -59.16 -28.80 -18.29
CA LEU A 6 -59.42 -27.36 -18.27
C LEU A 6 -58.34 -26.45 -18.89
N PHE A 7 -57.40 -26.98 -19.68
CA PHE A 7 -56.40 -26.12 -20.34
C PHE A 7 -56.28 -26.27 -21.86
N LEU A 8 -57.33 -26.75 -22.53
CA LEU A 8 -57.42 -26.77 -24.01
C LEU A 8 -58.73 -26.22 -24.60
N ALA A 9 -59.45 -25.32 -23.92
CA ALA A 9 -60.68 -24.76 -24.49
C ALA A 9 -60.87 -23.27 -24.16
N LYS A 10 -59.98 -22.42 -24.69
CA LYS A 10 -60.33 -21.06 -25.11
C LYS A 10 -59.42 -20.61 -26.25
N MET A 11 -59.88 -20.96 -27.45
CA MET A 11 -59.49 -20.36 -28.72
C MET A 11 -59.88 -18.87 -28.76
N ASN A 12 -59.10 -18.05 -29.48
CA ASN A 12 -59.52 -17.33 -30.70
C ASN A 12 -58.60 -16.12 -31.03
N SER A 13 -57.75 -16.31 -32.05
CA SER A 13 -57.42 -15.44 -33.23
C SER A 13 -57.21 -13.91 -33.11
N PRO A 14 -56.44 -13.21 -34.01
CA PRO A 14 -55.98 -13.66 -35.34
C PRO A 14 -54.50 -13.35 -35.74
N LEU A 15 -53.98 -14.26 -36.58
CA LEU A 15 -53.09 -14.11 -37.75
C LEU A 15 -52.45 -12.73 -38.10
N ARG A 16 -51.10 -12.71 -38.19
CA ARG A 16 -50.27 -12.11 -39.27
C ARG A 16 -48.94 -12.90 -39.34
N LEU A 17 -48.78 -13.88 -40.24
CA LEU A 17 -48.13 -13.84 -41.56
C LEU A 17 -46.67 -13.32 -41.59
N PHE A 18 -45.73 -14.23 -41.92
CA PHE A 18 -44.51 -14.15 -42.79
C PHE A 18 -43.59 -12.91 -42.68
N SER A 19 -42.26 -12.93 -42.76
CA SER A 19 -41.26 -13.77 -43.43
C SER A 19 -39.87 -13.22 -43.09
N SER A 20 -38.89 -14.12 -42.91
CA SER A 20 -37.49 -14.08 -43.41
C SER A 20 -36.78 -12.75 -43.75
N GLU A 21 -35.50 -12.70 -43.32
CA GLU A 21 -34.40 -11.79 -43.73
C GLU A 21 -34.38 -10.39 -43.08
N LEU A 22 -33.39 -10.15 -42.20
CA LEU A 22 -32.28 -9.21 -42.44
C LEU A 22 -31.43 -9.02 -41.16
N THR A 23 -30.16 -9.40 -41.28
CA THR A 23 -28.92 -8.75 -40.79
C THR A 23 -28.89 -8.00 -39.43
N CYS A 24 -27.95 -8.46 -38.60
CA CYS A 24 -27.43 -7.79 -37.39
C CYS A 24 -27.11 -6.30 -37.61
N PRO A 25 -27.62 -5.39 -36.76
CA PRO A 25 -27.10 -4.04 -36.68
C PRO A 25 -25.83 -4.05 -35.81
N ALA A 26 -24.70 -3.75 -36.45
CA ALA A 26 -23.57 -3.15 -35.78
C ALA A 26 -23.93 -1.70 -35.37
N SER A 27 -23.27 -1.22 -34.32
CA SER A 27 -23.32 0.13 -33.73
C SER A 27 -24.62 0.54 -33.04
N GLU A 28 -24.62 0.46 -31.71
CA GLU A 28 -24.80 1.64 -30.86
C GLU A 28 -24.27 1.33 -29.46
N SER A 29 -23.17 2.01 -29.12
CA SER A 29 -22.56 2.01 -27.80
C SER A 29 -23.57 2.48 -26.76
N MET A 30 -24.02 1.59 -25.89
CA MET A 30 -24.74 1.94 -24.66
C MET A 30 -23.84 2.82 -23.80
N GLN A 31 -24.07 4.13 -23.87
CA GLN A 31 -23.57 5.08 -22.88
C GLN A 31 -24.24 4.74 -21.55
N TYR A 32 -23.51 4.05 -20.67
CA TYR A 32 -23.84 4.02 -19.25
C TYR A 32 -23.84 5.46 -18.75
N THR A 33 -25.02 6.02 -18.53
CA THR A 33 -25.19 7.25 -17.77
C THR A 33 -24.70 6.94 -16.35
N ASN A 34 -23.46 7.36 -16.06
CA ASN A 34 -22.89 7.39 -14.72
C ASN A 34 -23.72 8.32 -13.83
N SER A 35 -24.82 7.81 -13.26
CA SER A 35 -25.35 8.36 -12.02
C SER A 35 -24.42 7.87 -10.91
N SER A 36 -23.37 8.65 -10.63
CA SER A 36 -22.52 8.41 -9.46
C SER A 36 -23.38 8.52 -8.20
N LEU A 37 -23.85 7.39 -7.69
CA LEU A 37 -24.40 7.30 -6.34
C LEU A 37 -23.26 7.61 -5.36
N ARG A 38 -23.28 8.82 -4.80
CA ARG A 38 -22.36 9.23 -3.73
C ARG A 38 -22.97 8.87 -2.40
N VAL A 39 -22.34 7.92 -1.70
CA VAL A 39 -22.61 7.62 -0.29
C VAL A 39 -21.37 8.04 0.49
N SER A 40 -21.47 9.16 1.23
CA SER A 40 -20.43 9.59 2.17
C SER A 40 -20.94 9.40 3.58
N CYS A 41 -20.26 8.54 4.36
CA CYS A 41 -20.55 8.28 5.76
C CYS A 41 -19.88 9.37 6.62
N PHE A 42 -20.65 10.20 7.32
CA PHE A 42 -20.12 11.20 8.24
C PHE A 42 -20.54 10.88 9.67
N ILE A 43 -19.57 10.76 10.58
CA ILE A 43 -19.79 10.77 12.03
C ILE A 43 -19.94 12.23 12.45
N LYS A 44 -21.19 12.72 12.59
CA LYS A 44 -21.44 14.06 13.12
C LYS A 44 -21.76 13.95 14.61
N LYS A 45 -20.93 14.58 15.48
CA LYS A 45 -21.26 14.77 16.91
C LYS A 45 -22.54 15.61 16.99
N GLY A 46 -23.67 14.97 17.27
CA GLY A 46 -24.99 15.58 17.20
C GLY A 46 -25.20 16.70 18.22
N GLY A 47 -25.46 17.91 17.73
CA GLY A 47 -26.01 19.03 18.49
C GLY A 47 -27.47 18.78 18.89
N GLY A 48 -27.81 19.19 20.10
CA GLY A 48 -28.97 18.70 20.85
C GLY A 48 -30.35 19.02 20.27
N VAL A 49 -31.25 18.04 20.41
CA VAL A 49 -32.69 18.28 20.56
C VAL A 49 -33.07 17.85 21.97
N ARG A 50 -33.58 18.82 22.75
CA ARG A 50 -34.02 18.65 24.14
C ARG A 50 -35.11 17.59 24.24
N VAL A 51 -34.78 16.42 24.75
CA VAL A 51 -35.76 15.52 25.37
C VAL A 51 -35.30 15.25 26.80
N SER A 52 -36.08 15.79 27.72
CA SER A 52 -35.95 15.60 29.16
C SER A 52 -36.16 14.12 29.51
N ASN A 53 -35.11 13.40 29.88
CA ASN A 53 -35.24 12.41 30.95
C ASN A 53 -33.90 12.07 31.59
N ARG A 54 -33.98 11.90 32.90
CA ARG A 54 -32.90 11.71 33.87
C ARG A 54 -32.18 10.37 33.64
N ASN A 55 -30.93 10.43 33.19
CA ASN A 55 -29.77 9.67 33.69
C ASN A 55 -28.63 9.84 32.68
N GLY A 56 -27.47 10.26 33.18
CA GLY A 56 -26.32 10.62 32.37
C GLY A 56 -25.62 9.42 31.72
N ARG A 57 -24.80 9.75 30.72
CA ARG A 57 -23.82 8.92 30.00
C ARG A 57 -24.41 8.06 28.88
N ASN A 58 -24.33 8.60 27.66
CA ASN A 58 -23.64 8.00 26.51
C ASN A 58 -23.70 8.98 25.33
N ALA A 59 -22.54 9.37 24.81
CA ALA A 59 -22.44 10.15 23.60
C ALA A 59 -22.87 9.25 22.44
N LYS A 60 -24.11 9.40 21.96
CA LYS A 60 -24.64 8.65 20.82
C LYS A 60 -23.99 9.15 19.54
N ALA A 61 -23.15 8.32 18.91
CA ALA A 61 -22.78 8.45 17.51
C ALA A 61 -23.90 7.79 16.67
N VAL A 62 -24.62 8.58 15.88
CA VAL A 62 -25.63 8.06 14.94
C VAL A 62 -25.01 8.05 13.55
N VAL A 63 -24.83 6.87 12.98
CA VAL A 63 -24.47 6.69 11.56
C VAL A 63 -25.75 6.78 10.76
N CYS A 64 -25.96 7.89 10.04
CA CYS A 64 -27.17 8.09 9.24
C CYS A 64 -26.83 8.13 7.75
N CYS A 65 -27.14 7.05 7.03
CA CYS A 65 -27.13 7.00 5.57
C CYS A 65 -28.46 7.55 5.04
N GLN A 66 -28.61 8.87 4.93
CA GLN A 66 -29.81 9.46 4.31
C GLN A 66 -29.62 9.64 2.80
N LEU A 67 -30.36 8.85 2.02
CA LEU A 67 -30.60 9.03 0.60
C LEU A 67 -31.49 10.25 0.38
N MET A 68 -30.91 11.37 -0.09
CA MET A 68 -31.70 12.54 -0.49
C MET A 68 -32.28 12.31 -1.89
N HIS A 69 -33.51 11.79 -1.96
CA HIS A 69 -34.33 11.92 -3.15
C HIS A 69 -35.07 13.25 -3.12
N SER A 70 -34.74 14.14 -4.05
CA SER A 70 -35.45 15.39 -4.28
C SER A 70 -36.81 15.09 -4.94
N HIS A 71 -37.87 14.98 -4.14
CA HIS A 71 -39.23 15.18 -4.64
C HIS A 71 -39.98 16.14 -3.73
N LYS A 72 -40.22 17.33 -4.28
CA LYS A 72 -41.26 18.27 -3.84
C LYS A 72 -42.60 17.58 -4.05
N GLU A 73 -43.48 17.60 -3.05
CA GLU A 73 -44.91 17.94 -3.22
C GLU A 73 -45.65 17.90 -1.87
N GLU A 74 -46.07 19.10 -1.48
CA GLU A 74 -47.38 19.51 -0.95
C GLU A 74 -48.12 18.68 0.11
N GLU A 75 -48.18 19.34 1.27
CA GLU A 75 -49.26 19.41 2.25
C GLU A 75 -50.67 19.00 1.77
N SER A 76 -51.34 18.12 2.52
CA SER A 76 -52.57 18.49 3.25
C SER A 76 -53.25 17.32 4.01
N ASN A 77 -53.56 17.62 5.27
CA ASN A 77 -54.71 17.22 6.09
C ASN A 77 -54.99 15.76 6.46
N GLU A 78 -54.62 15.47 7.72
CA GLU A 78 -55.48 15.00 8.81
C GLU A 78 -56.77 14.22 8.45
N ARG A 79 -56.78 12.92 8.79
CA ARG A 79 -57.94 12.27 9.46
C ARG A 79 -57.59 10.89 10.05
N LYS A 80 -57.68 10.85 11.39
CA LYS A 80 -58.09 9.73 12.27
C LYS A 80 -57.36 8.38 12.17
N ARG A 81 -56.45 8.22 13.12
CA ARG A 81 -55.87 6.97 13.66
C ARG A 81 -56.95 5.92 13.97
N LYS A 82 -57.02 4.85 13.19
CA LYS A 82 -57.38 3.50 13.66
C LYS A 82 -56.14 2.64 13.49
N LEU A 83 -55.75 1.91 14.53
CA LEU A 83 -54.67 0.93 14.49
C LEU A 83 -54.94 -0.06 13.34
N GLN A 84 -54.26 0.13 12.21
CA GLN A 84 -54.06 -0.91 11.22
C GLN A 84 -52.68 -1.49 11.50
N GLU A 85 -52.65 -2.81 11.66
CA GLU A 85 -51.43 -3.61 11.68
C GLU A 85 -50.52 -3.17 10.53
N PRO A 86 -49.18 -3.14 10.75
CA PRO A 86 -48.26 -2.67 9.73
C PRO A 86 -48.42 -3.54 8.49
N VAL A 87 -48.97 -2.94 7.44
CA VAL A 87 -48.89 -3.49 6.08
C VAL A 87 -47.39 -3.60 5.80
N LEU A 88 -46.88 -4.83 5.87
CA LEU A 88 -45.54 -5.18 5.40
C LEU A 88 -45.49 -4.86 3.91
N VAL A 89 -45.15 -3.61 3.58
CA VAL A 89 -44.73 -3.25 2.24
C VAL A 89 -43.52 -4.15 1.95
N PRO A 90 -43.51 -4.94 0.86
CA PRO A 90 -42.35 -5.72 0.51
C PRO A 90 -41.20 -4.74 0.33
N VAL A 91 -40.24 -4.76 1.26
CA VAL A 91 -38.98 -4.04 1.09
C VAL A 91 -38.40 -4.61 -0.20
N GLN A 92 -38.42 -3.81 -1.27
CA GLN A 92 -37.77 -4.14 -2.52
C GLN A 92 -36.36 -4.60 -2.17
N LYS A 93 -35.96 -5.78 -2.69
CA LYS A 93 -34.66 -6.39 -2.41
C LYS A 93 -33.60 -5.30 -2.58
N ALA A 94 -32.92 -4.93 -1.49
CA ALA A 94 -31.72 -4.12 -1.61
C ALA A 94 -30.75 -4.93 -2.48
N ASP A 95 -30.32 -4.38 -3.61
CA ASP A 95 -29.45 -5.08 -4.58
C ASP A 95 -28.00 -5.24 -4.07
N PHE A 96 -27.78 -4.97 -2.79
CA PHE A 96 -26.49 -4.89 -2.13
C PHE A 96 -26.46 -5.71 -0.84
N VAL A 97 -25.25 -6.08 -0.42
CA VAL A 97 -24.97 -6.84 0.82
C VAL A 97 -24.05 -6.00 1.71
N ARG A 98 -24.44 -5.77 2.96
CA ARG A 98 -23.65 -5.00 3.92
C ARG A 98 -22.71 -5.93 4.66
N THR A 99 -21.41 -5.71 4.52
CA THR A 99 -20.38 -6.56 5.12
C THR A 99 -19.61 -5.79 6.19
N LEU A 100 -19.41 -6.44 7.34
CA LEU A 100 -18.38 -6.05 8.30
C LEU A 100 -17.08 -6.79 7.94
N LEU A 101 -16.01 -6.05 7.64
CA LEU A 101 -14.67 -6.59 7.40
C LEU A 101 -13.80 -6.28 8.62
N ILE A 102 -13.30 -7.32 9.30
CA ILE A 102 -12.42 -7.15 10.47
C ILE A 102 -10.97 -7.31 10.03
N ASP A 103 -10.18 -6.25 10.15
CA ASP A 103 -8.75 -6.16 9.83
C ASP A 103 -7.90 -6.69 11.01
N ASN A 104 -7.17 -7.78 10.80
CA ASN A 104 -6.19 -8.29 11.77
C ASN A 104 -4.79 -7.72 11.48
N TYR A 105 -4.73 -6.42 11.17
CA TYR A 105 -3.50 -5.69 10.85
C TYR A 105 -2.70 -6.29 9.68
N ASP A 106 -3.40 -6.82 8.67
CA ASP A 106 -2.76 -7.41 7.50
C ASP A 106 -2.46 -6.37 6.40
N SER A 107 -1.59 -6.73 5.47
CA SER A 107 -1.32 -5.95 4.26
C SER A 107 -2.15 -6.35 3.06
N TYR A 108 -3.14 -7.24 3.20
CA TYR A 108 -4.03 -7.63 2.10
C TYR A 108 -5.51 -7.34 2.39
N THR A 109 -5.86 -6.80 3.57
CA THR A 109 -7.25 -6.48 3.94
C THR A 109 -7.95 -5.56 2.93
N TYR A 110 -7.27 -4.53 2.40
CA TYR A 110 -7.91 -3.65 1.42
C TYR A 110 -8.00 -4.26 0.02
N ASN A 111 -7.31 -5.37 -0.28
CA ASN A 111 -7.60 -6.15 -1.48
C ASN A 111 -8.95 -6.86 -1.34
N VAL A 112 -9.24 -7.43 -0.17
CA VAL A 112 -10.56 -7.99 0.18
C VAL A 112 -11.64 -6.90 0.12
N TYR A 113 -11.38 -5.72 0.69
CA TYR A 113 -12.26 -4.56 0.62
C TYR A 113 -12.66 -4.20 -0.81
N GLN A 114 -11.67 -4.15 -1.72
CA GLN A 114 -11.87 -3.77 -3.12
C GLN A 114 -12.77 -4.78 -3.85
N GLU A 115 -12.52 -6.08 -3.67
CA GLU A 115 -13.33 -7.14 -4.27
C GLU A 115 -14.77 -7.14 -3.72
N LEU A 116 -14.93 -7.07 -2.39
CA LEU A 116 -16.25 -7.02 -1.75
C LEU A 116 -17.05 -5.79 -2.15
N SER A 117 -16.39 -4.63 -2.30
CA SER A 117 -17.07 -3.39 -2.73
C SER A 117 -17.74 -3.54 -4.10
N ILE A 118 -17.08 -4.23 -5.03
CA ILE A 118 -17.62 -4.49 -6.37
C ILE A 118 -18.72 -5.55 -6.30
N ILE A 119 -18.46 -6.66 -5.61
CA ILE A 119 -19.34 -7.83 -5.60
C ILE A 119 -20.63 -7.57 -4.83
N ASN A 120 -20.54 -6.87 -3.70
CA ASN A 120 -21.68 -6.60 -2.82
C ASN A 120 -22.40 -5.29 -3.14
N GLY A 121 -21.90 -4.49 -4.09
CA GLY A 121 -22.52 -3.25 -4.55
C GLY A 121 -22.39 -2.06 -3.58
N VAL A 122 -21.90 -2.29 -2.36
CA VAL A 122 -21.54 -1.25 -1.39
C VAL A 122 -20.22 -1.62 -0.71
N PRO A 123 -19.35 -0.65 -0.38
CA PRO A 123 -18.12 -0.95 0.33
C PRO A 123 -18.37 -1.51 1.73
N PRO A 124 -17.57 -2.47 2.21
CA PRO A 124 -17.69 -2.99 3.56
C PRO A 124 -17.29 -1.93 4.59
N VAL A 125 -17.83 -2.04 5.80
CA VAL A 125 -17.31 -1.30 6.97
C VAL A 125 -16.09 -2.05 7.47
N VAL A 126 -14.95 -1.36 7.58
CA VAL A 126 -13.70 -1.95 8.08
C VAL A 126 -13.47 -1.49 9.51
N ILE A 127 -13.17 -2.43 10.40
CA ILE A 127 -12.70 -2.17 11.77
C ILE A 127 -11.44 -2.98 12.03
N GLN A 128 -10.56 -2.51 12.91
CA GLN A 128 -9.48 -3.32 13.47
C GLN A 128 -10.05 -4.32 14.47
N ASN A 129 -9.35 -5.44 14.67
CA ASN A 129 -9.79 -6.52 15.57
C ASN A 129 -9.87 -6.12 17.06
N ASP A 130 -9.38 -4.93 17.42
CA ASP A 130 -9.36 -4.32 18.75
C ASP A 130 -10.07 -2.93 18.82
N ASP A 131 -10.75 -2.50 17.74
CA ASP A 131 -11.45 -1.20 17.70
C ASP A 131 -12.70 -1.15 18.58
N TRP A 132 -13.46 -2.24 18.63
CA TRP A 132 -14.77 -2.32 19.29
C TRP A 132 -14.76 -3.29 20.46
N THR A 133 -15.53 -2.96 21.48
CA THR A 133 -15.90 -3.91 22.53
C THR A 133 -16.92 -4.94 22.02
N TRP A 134 -17.06 -6.05 22.74
CA TRP A 134 -18.07 -7.07 22.40
C TRP A 134 -19.49 -6.50 22.45
N GLU A 135 -19.77 -5.61 23.40
CA GLU A 135 -21.07 -4.95 23.56
C GLU A 135 -21.40 -4.04 22.37
N GLU A 136 -20.44 -3.25 21.90
CA GLU A 136 -20.61 -2.39 20.72
C GLU A 136 -20.84 -3.22 19.45
N LEU A 137 -20.07 -4.31 19.28
CA LEU A 137 -20.26 -5.22 18.16
C LEU A 137 -21.66 -5.85 18.18
N CYS A 138 -22.12 -6.34 19.33
CA CYS A 138 -23.47 -6.88 19.49
C CYS A 138 -24.56 -5.84 19.16
N HIS A 139 -24.39 -4.59 19.59
CA HIS A 139 -25.31 -3.51 19.29
C HIS A 139 -25.45 -3.32 17.76
N TYR A 140 -24.34 -3.22 17.03
CA TYR A 140 -24.38 -3.05 15.57
C TYR A 140 -24.92 -4.28 14.85
N LEU A 141 -24.57 -5.48 15.29
CA LEU A 141 -25.01 -6.73 14.65
C LEU A 141 -26.50 -6.98 14.87
N TYR A 142 -27.01 -6.83 16.10
CA TYR A 142 -28.34 -7.32 16.46
C TYR A 142 -29.37 -6.23 16.75
N GLU A 143 -28.96 -5.07 17.26
CA GLU A 143 -29.90 -3.97 17.55
C GLU A 143 -30.11 -3.08 16.32
N GLU A 144 -29.02 -2.69 15.66
CA GLU A 144 -29.08 -1.87 14.44
C GLU A 144 -29.21 -2.71 13.16
N ASN A 145 -29.00 -4.04 13.26
CA ASN A 145 -29.02 -4.97 12.13
C ASN A 145 -28.18 -4.44 10.94
N ALA A 146 -26.97 -3.94 11.25
CA ALA A 146 -26.16 -3.14 10.34
C ALA A 146 -25.51 -3.97 9.22
N PHE A 147 -25.35 -5.29 9.43
CA PHE A 147 -24.56 -6.17 8.57
C PHE A 147 -25.32 -7.44 8.20
N ASP A 148 -25.17 -7.86 6.94
CA ASP A 148 -25.77 -9.07 6.39
C ASP A 148 -24.79 -10.25 6.42
N ASN A 149 -23.48 -9.98 6.45
CA ASN A 149 -22.42 -10.97 6.69
C ASN A 149 -21.15 -10.32 7.28
N ILE A 150 -20.21 -11.16 7.69
CA ILE A 150 -18.91 -10.75 8.25
C ILE A 150 -17.79 -11.45 7.50
N VAL A 151 -16.70 -10.74 7.24
CA VAL A 151 -15.45 -11.30 6.72
C VAL A 151 -14.34 -10.99 7.71
N ILE A 152 -13.60 -12.02 8.11
CA ILE A 152 -12.40 -11.89 8.94
C ILE A 152 -11.20 -11.97 8.00
N SER A 153 -10.42 -10.90 7.95
CA SER A 153 -9.24 -10.80 7.09
C SER A 153 -8.13 -11.79 7.49
N PRO A 154 -7.12 -11.97 6.62
CA PRO A 154 -5.84 -12.55 7.02
C PRO A 154 -5.15 -11.72 8.11
N GLY A 155 -3.98 -12.16 8.56
CA GLY A 155 -3.17 -11.44 9.54
C GLY A 155 -1.90 -12.21 9.91
N PRO A 156 -0.90 -11.51 10.46
CA PRO A 156 0.27 -12.17 11.04
C PRO A 156 -0.07 -12.87 12.35
N GLY A 157 0.83 -13.74 12.80
CA GLY A 157 0.77 -14.38 14.10
C GLY A 157 -0.14 -15.61 14.13
N SER A 158 -0.79 -15.85 15.27
CA SER A 158 -1.53 -17.08 15.52
C SER A 158 -2.83 -16.83 16.28
N PRO A 159 -3.94 -17.54 15.99
CA PRO A 159 -5.16 -17.41 16.81
C PRO A 159 -4.97 -17.95 18.25
N ALA A 160 -3.87 -18.67 18.51
CA ALA A 160 -3.48 -19.06 19.86
C ALA A 160 -2.96 -17.88 20.71
N CYS A 161 -2.58 -16.77 20.06
CA CYS A 161 -2.24 -15.48 20.66
C CYS A 161 -3.47 -14.56 20.55
N PRO A 162 -4.21 -14.32 21.65
CA PRO A 162 -5.46 -13.53 21.59
C PRO A 162 -5.30 -12.13 21.02
N GLU A 163 -4.12 -11.51 21.17
CA GLU A 163 -3.79 -10.18 20.67
C GLU A 163 -3.77 -10.12 19.13
N ASP A 164 -3.41 -11.20 18.44
CA ASP A 164 -3.28 -11.23 16.98
C ASP A 164 -4.65 -11.25 16.27
N ILE A 165 -5.69 -11.70 16.97
CA ILE A 165 -7.01 -12.00 16.38
C ILE A 165 -8.17 -11.30 17.09
N GLY A 166 -7.96 -10.82 18.32
CA GLY A 166 -8.85 -9.92 19.04
C GLY A 166 -10.29 -10.42 19.17
N ILE A 167 -11.25 -9.53 18.88
CA ILE A 167 -12.69 -9.77 19.03
C ILE A 167 -13.20 -10.96 18.20
N CYS A 168 -12.49 -11.36 17.14
CA CYS A 168 -12.86 -12.45 16.25
C CYS A 168 -13.05 -13.78 16.99
N LEU A 169 -12.29 -14.04 18.07
CA LEU A 169 -12.47 -15.26 18.88
C LEU A 169 -13.87 -15.33 19.51
N GLN A 170 -14.33 -14.21 20.07
CA GLN A 170 -15.67 -14.13 20.66
C GLN A 170 -16.75 -14.17 19.59
N LEU A 171 -16.52 -13.49 18.46
CA LEU A 171 -17.42 -13.48 17.31
C LEU A 171 -17.69 -14.91 16.83
N LEU A 172 -16.65 -15.68 16.53
CA LEU A 172 -16.79 -17.04 16.00
C LEU A 172 -17.46 -18.00 17.00
N LEU A 173 -17.29 -17.77 18.31
CA LEU A 173 -17.93 -18.56 19.38
C LEU A 173 -19.41 -18.20 19.60
N LYS A 174 -19.74 -16.91 19.60
CA LYS A 174 -21.03 -16.39 20.09
C LYS A 174 -22.01 -15.98 18.99
N CYS A 175 -21.54 -15.54 17.81
CA CYS A 175 -22.41 -15.26 16.68
C CYS A 175 -22.63 -16.58 15.92
N TRP A 176 -23.85 -17.11 15.91
CA TRP A 176 -24.15 -18.41 15.29
C TRP A 176 -25.10 -18.28 14.10
N ASP A 177 -25.66 -17.09 13.91
CA ASP A 177 -26.80 -16.77 13.07
C ASP A 177 -26.50 -15.74 11.96
N ILE A 178 -25.24 -15.35 11.80
CA ILE A 178 -24.77 -14.43 10.75
C ILE A 178 -23.72 -15.15 9.90
N PRO A 179 -23.79 -15.12 8.56
CA PRO A 179 -22.74 -15.70 7.71
C PRO A 179 -21.36 -15.08 7.96
N ILE A 180 -20.34 -15.92 8.16
CA ILE A 180 -18.95 -15.51 8.41
C ILE A 180 -18.01 -16.21 7.43
N LEU A 181 -17.10 -15.47 6.81
CA LEU A 181 -15.97 -16.00 6.04
C LEU A 181 -14.65 -15.59 6.69
N GLY A 182 -13.87 -16.56 7.18
CA GLY A 182 -12.50 -16.34 7.64
C GLY A 182 -11.48 -16.60 6.54
N VAL A 183 -10.53 -15.69 6.33
CA VAL A 183 -9.44 -15.84 5.36
C VAL A 183 -8.12 -15.99 6.09
N CYS A 184 -7.32 -16.99 5.73
CA CYS A 184 -6.01 -17.31 6.33
C CYS A 184 -6.05 -17.35 7.87
N LEU A 185 -5.64 -16.28 8.58
CA LEU A 185 -5.75 -16.18 10.04
C LEU A 185 -7.20 -16.36 10.52
N GLY A 186 -8.19 -15.79 9.82
CA GLY A 186 -9.60 -16.00 10.14
C GLY A 186 -10.06 -17.45 9.96
N HIS A 187 -9.50 -18.19 8.99
CA HIS A 187 -9.73 -19.62 8.81
C HIS A 187 -9.14 -20.43 9.97
N GLN A 188 -7.91 -20.11 10.36
CA GLN A 188 -7.24 -20.76 11.49
C GLN A 188 -7.98 -20.48 12.79
N ALA A 189 -8.46 -19.25 13.00
CA ALA A 189 -9.27 -18.87 14.16
C ALA A 189 -10.55 -19.69 14.25
N LEU A 190 -11.26 -19.92 13.13
CA LEU A 190 -12.44 -20.79 13.09
C LEU A 190 -12.09 -22.22 13.49
N GLY A 191 -10.96 -22.76 13.04
CA GLY A 191 -10.45 -24.05 13.53
C GLY A 191 -10.21 -24.06 15.04
N TYR A 192 -9.45 -23.07 15.50
CA TYR A 192 -8.94 -22.98 16.87
C TYR A 192 -10.05 -22.84 17.91
N VAL A 193 -11.04 -21.97 17.69
CA VAL A 193 -12.13 -21.75 18.66
C VAL A 193 -13.01 -22.99 18.88
N HIS A 194 -13.04 -23.89 17.89
CA HIS A 194 -13.76 -25.17 17.95
C HIS A 194 -12.87 -26.34 18.43
N GLY A 195 -11.60 -26.06 18.77
CA GLY A 195 -10.69 -27.03 19.40
C GLY A 195 -9.72 -27.72 18.45
N ALA A 196 -9.65 -27.30 17.17
CA ALA A 196 -8.60 -27.76 16.28
C ALA A 196 -7.24 -27.17 16.70
N GLN A 197 -6.16 -27.92 16.48
CA GLN A 197 -4.80 -27.49 16.75
C GLN A 197 -4.23 -26.73 15.57
N ILE A 198 -3.56 -25.61 15.86
CA ILE A 198 -2.78 -24.86 14.89
C ILE A 198 -1.32 -25.28 15.02
N VAL A 199 -0.74 -25.75 13.93
CA VAL A 199 0.63 -26.29 13.88
C VAL A 199 1.40 -25.63 12.74
N HIS A 200 2.72 -25.64 12.83
CA HIS A 200 3.57 -25.28 11.69
C HIS A 200 3.29 -26.22 10.51
N ALA A 201 3.16 -25.62 9.33
CA ALA A 201 3.22 -26.35 8.07
C ALA A 201 4.57 -27.07 7.94
N SER A 202 4.65 -28.08 7.05
CA SER A 202 5.93 -28.73 6.73
C SER A 202 6.98 -27.73 6.26
N GLU A 203 6.54 -26.72 5.50
CA GLU A 203 7.30 -25.54 5.11
C GLU A 203 6.36 -24.31 4.99
N PRO A 204 6.86 -23.10 5.26
CA PRO A 204 6.16 -21.86 4.91
C PRO A 204 5.94 -21.70 3.40
N ILE A 205 4.70 -21.40 2.98
CA ILE A 205 4.38 -21.13 1.57
C ILE A 205 3.72 -19.75 1.46
N HIS A 206 4.51 -18.79 0.98
CA HIS A 206 4.10 -17.39 0.79
C HIS A 206 4.30 -16.95 -0.66
N GLY A 207 3.29 -16.31 -1.26
CA GLY A 207 3.37 -15.81 -2.64
C GLY A 207 3.53 -16.90 -3.69
N ARG A 208 3.05 -18.13 -3.45
CA ARG A 208 3.17 -19.27 -4.39
C ARG A 208 1.81 -19.89 -4.72
N LEU A 209 1.65 -20.35 -5.96
CA LEU A 209 0.43 -21.00 -6.43
C LEU A 209 0.38 -22.48 -6.05
N SER A 210 -0.80 -22.97 -5.70
CA SER A 210 -1.08 -24.40 -5.56
C SER A 210 -2.45 -24.75 -6.16
N GLU A 211 -2.59 -25.98 -6.64
CA GLU A 211 -3.90 -26.55 -6.99
C GLU A 211 -4.76 -26.75 -5.74
N VAL A 212 -6.09 -26.73 -5.91
CA VAL A 212 -7.03 -27.01 -4.84
C VAL A 212 -8.00 -28.11 -5.26
N GLU A 213 -8.08 -29.16 -4.44
CA GLU A 213 -9.16 -30.15 -4.51
C GLU A 213 -10.28 -29.73 -3.54
N HIS A 214 -11.55 -29.89 -3.92
CA HIS A 214 -12.68 -29.57 -3.04
C HIS A 214 -13.80 -30.59 -3.15
N ASN A 215 -14.65 -30.68 -2.12
CA ASN A 215 -15.74 -31.67 -2.04
C ASN A 215 -17.04 -31.25 -2.76
N GLY A 216 -16.97 -30.27 -3.67
CA GLY A 216 -18.15 -29.71 -4.35
C GLY A 216 -18.96 -28.68 -3.55
N CYS A 217 -18.48 -28.23 -2.38
CA CYS A 217 -19.10 -27.13 -1.62
C CYS A 217 -19.28 -25.87 -2.49
N GLN A 218 -20.45 -25.22 -2.39
CA GLN A 218 -20.81 -23.99 -3.12
C GLN A 218 -19.73 -22.91 -3.03
N LEU A 219 -19.07 -22.77 -1.87
CA LEU A 219 -18.01 -21.76 -1.69
C LEU A 219 -16.86 -21.94 -2.70
N PHE A 220 -16.55 -23.17 -3.10
CA PHE A 220 -15.41 -23.53 -3.96
C PHE A 220 -15.79 -23.78 -5.43
N HIS A 221 -17.01 -23.47 -5.85
CA HIS A 221 -17.39 -23.59 -7.26
C HIS A 221 -16.47 -22.70 -8.14
N ASP A 222 -15.96 -23.29 -9.22
CA ASP A 222 -15.08 -22.66 -10.22
C ASP A 222 -13.75 -22.11 -9.68
N ILE A 223 -13.17 -22.76 -8.65
CA ILE A 223 -11.88 -22.38 -8.06
C ILE A 223 -10.80 -23.44 -8.36
N PRO A 224 -9.91 -23.22 -9.35
CA PRO A 224 -8.92 -24.21 -9.74
C PRO A 224 -7.60 -24.13 -8.95
N SER A 225 -7.05 -22.93 -8.76
CA SER A 225 -5.72 -22.71 -8.20
C SER A 225 -5.65 -21.42 -7.40
N VAL A 226 -4.89 -21.44 -6.30
CA VAL A 226 -4.89 -20.38 -5.31
C VAL A 226 -3.49 -19.99 -4.86
N VAL A 227 -3.29 -18.74 -4.46
CA VAL A 227 -2.05 -18.27 -3.85
C VAL A 227 -2.07 -18.48 -2.34
N ARG A 228 -1.01 -19.09 -1.82
CA ARG A 228 -0.83 -19.38 -0.39
C ARG A 228 0.05 -18.32 0.27
N TYR A 229 -0.34 -17.93 1.48
CA TYR A 229 0.43 -17.09 2.39
C TYR A 229 0.29 -17.61 3.83
N HIS A 230 0.73 -18.84 4.06
CA HIS A 230 0.63 -19.43 5.38
C HIS A 230 1.88 -20.21 5.80
N SER A 231 2.27 -19.99 7.05
CA SER A 231 3.29 -20.77 7.78
C SER A 231 2.67 -21.73 8.79
N LEU A 232 1.47 -21.40 9.26
CA LEU A 232 0.68 -22.20 10.17
C LEU A 232 -0.51 -22.81 9.42
N VAL A 233 -0.96 -23.98 9.87
CA VAL A 233 -2.10 -24.72 9.31
C VAL A 233 -2.89 -25.36 10.43
N ILE A 234 -4.17 -25.65 10.16
CA ILE A 234 -4.97 -26.52 11.01
C ILE A 234 -4.48 -27.97 10.83
N ASP A 235 -4.17 -28.65 11.93
CA ASP A 235 -3.89 -30.08 11.90
C ASP A 235 -5.18 -30.86 11.59
N SER A 236 -5.22 -31.51 10.43
CA SER A 236 -6.40 -32.27 9.97
C SER A 236 -6.82 -33.38 10.93
N GLU A 237 -5.89 -33.95 11.70
CA GLU A 237 -6.19 -35.02 12.67
C GLU A 237 -6.84 -34.49 13.95
N SER A 238 -6.71 -33.19 14.20
CA SER A 238 -7.29 -32.51 15.37
C SER A 238 -8.66 -31.89 15.11
N LEU A 239 -9.18 -32.01 13.88
CA LEU A 239 -10.40 -31.32 13.47
C LEU A 239 -11.63 -31.91 14.20
N PRO A 240 -12.42 -31.11 14.93
CA PRO A 240 -13.63 -31.57 15.61
C PRO A 240 -14.73 -31.91 14.60
N GLU A 241 -15.67 -32.79 14.98
CA GLU A 241 -16.77 -33.26 14.10
C GLU A 241 -17.67 -32.13 13.57
N GLU A 242 -17.76 -31.02 14.31
CA GLU A 242 -18.54 -29.85 13.92
C GLU A 242 -17.90 -29.01 12.81
N LEU A 243 -16.62 -29.22 12.51
CA LEU A 243 -15.94 -28.60 11.39
C LEU A 243 -15.77 -29.61 10.25
N ILE A 244 -16.42 -29.33 9.12
CA ILE A 244 -16.39 -30.18 7.95
C ILE A 244 -15.28 -29.66 7.01
N PRO A 245 -14.29 -30.49 6.66
CA PRO A 245 -13.29 -30.13 5.68
C PRO A 245 -13.93 -30.07 4.27
N ILE A 246 -13.66 -29.00 3.53
CA ILE A 246 -14.28 -28.75 2.22
C ILE A 246 -13.26 -28.59 1.08
N ALA A 247 -11.99 -28.31 1.38
CA ALA A 247 -10.94 -28.20 0.39
C ALA A 247 -9.55 -28.59 0.93
N TRP A 248 -8.67 -29.05 0.04
CA TRP A 248 -7.31 -29.52 0.33
C TRP A 248 -6.34 -29.13 -0.77
N THR A 249 -5.05 -29.15 -0.44
CA THR A 249 -3.96 -29.07 -1.41
C THR A 249 -2.81 -30.01 -1.02
N SER A 250 -1.90 -30.27 -1.94
CA SER A 250 -0.63 -30.95 -1.64
C SER A 250 0.25 -30.09 -0.72
N SER A 251 0.91 -30.73 0.25
CA SER A 251 1.77 -30.04 1.23
C SER A 251 2.85 -29.16 0.60
N THR A 252 3.63 -29.69 -0.36
CA THR A 252 4.81 -29.01 -0.93
C THR A 252 4.70 -28.65 -2.42
N SER A 253 3.69 -29.13 -3.14
CA SER A 253 3.61 -28.87 -4.58
C SER A 253 3.11 -27.45 -4.87
N THR A 254 3.89 -26.74 -5.69
CA THR A 254 3.61 -25.40 -6.18
C THR A 254 3.55 -25.40 -7.71
N LEU A 255 2.77 -24.47 -8.28
CA LEU A 255 2.64 -24.29 -9.72
C LEU A 255 3.49 -23.10 -10.19
N PRO A 256 4.06 -23.15 -11.40
CA PRO A 256 4.66 -21.98 -12.02
C PRO A 256 3.59 -20.93 -12.39
N PHE A 257 3.94 -19.65 -12.28
CA PHE A 257 3.06 -18.55 -12.70
C PHE A 257 2.93 -18.41 -14.22
N ILE A 258 3.99 -18.79 -14.95
CA ILE A 258 4.07 -18.66 -16.41
C ILE A 258 3.81 -20.04 -17.03
N GLY A 259 2.76 -20.14 -17.87
CA GLY A 259 2.32 -21.38 -18.55
C GLY A 259 0.85 -21.73 -18.34
N SER A 260 0.20 -21.24 -17.28
CA SER A 260 -1.22 -21.52 -16.99
C SER A 260 -2.20 -20.62 -17.75
N LYS A 261 -1.78 -19.44 -18.24
CA LYS A 261 -2.62 -18.55 -19.07
C LYS A 261 -2.60 -18.84 -20.57
N ASP A 262 -1.61 -19.59 -21.08
CA ASP A 262 -1.45 -19.83 -22.52
C ASP A 262 -2.15 -21.08 -23.06
N PHE A 263 -2.80 -21.88 -22.21
CA PHE A 263 -3.65 -23.00 -22.67
C PHE A 263 -4.95 -22.57 -23.37
N GLY A 264 -5.27 -21.26 -23.39
CA GLY A 264 -6.51 -20.75 -23.99
C GLY A 264 -6.37 -19.95 -25.30
N LYS A 265 -5.16 -19.67 -25.81
CA LYS A 265 -4.98 -18.67 -26.89
C LYS A 265 -3.99 -18.98 -28.01
N PHE A 266 -3.62 -20.24 -28.24
CA PHE A 266 -3.08 -20.62 -29.55
C PHE A 266 -4.22 -20.93 -30.52
N ASN A 267 -4.83 -19.87 -31.05
CA ASN A 267 -5.60 -19.96 -32.28
C ASN A 267 -4.64 -20.30 -33.43
N THR A 268 -5.03 -21.34 -34.15
CA THR A 268 -4.57 -21.77 -35.47
C THR A 268 -4.10 -20.61 -36.36
N HIS A 269 -2.80 -20.41 -36.49
CA HIS A 269 -2.22 -19.80 -37.68
C HIS A 269 -0.95 -20.54 -38.05
N GLU A 270 -1.03 -21.19 -39.22
CA GLU A 270 0.05 -21.78 -39.98
C GLU A 270 1.19 -20.77 -40.17
N VAL A 271 2.36 -21.02 -39.58
CA VAL A 271 3.62 -20.43 -40.03
C VAL A 271 4.72 -21.50 -39.94
N GLN A 272 5.51 -21.52 -41.02
CA GLN A 272 6.51 -22.51 -41.43
C GLN A 272 7.70 -22.68 -40.46
N PRO A 273 8.40 -23.83 -40.52
CA PRO A 273 9.45 -24.18 -39.57
C PRO A 273 10.78 -23.59 -40.00
N ASP A 274 11.30 -22.62 -39.25
CA ASP A 274 12.74 -22.33 -39.26
C ASP A 274 13.26 -22.20 -37.82
N GLN A 275 14.11 -23.17 -37.48
CA GLN A 275 15.15 -23.18 -36.45
C GLN A 275 14.94 -22.26 -35.23
N SER A 276 14.13 -22.69 -34.27
CA SER A 276 14.23 -22.23 -32.89
C SER A 276 14.42 -23.43 -31.95
N ILE A 277 15.50 -23.34 -31.18
CA ILE A 277 15.92 -24.32 -30.19
C ILE A 277 14.85 -24.32 -29.08
N PHE A 278 13.89 -25.22 -29.19
CA PHE A 278 12.93 -25.51 -28.13
C PHE A 278 13.66 -26.26 -27.01
N ILE A 279 13.98 -25.55 -25.92
CA ILE A 279 14.31 -26.18 -24.65
C ILE A 279 12.97 -26.51 -24.00
N ASP A 280 12.50 -27.74 -24.19
CA ASP A 280 11.34 -28.29 -23.49
C ASP A 280 11.67 -28.43 -21.99
N PRO A 281 10.99 -27.70 -21.07
CA PRO A 281 11.25 -27.79 -19.63
C PRO A 281 10.86 -29.14 -19.01
N PHE A 282 10.18 -30.04 -19.75
CA PHE A 282 9.66 -31.29 -19.19
C PHE A 282 10.58 -32.51 -19.30
N LEU A 283 11.83 -32.37 -19.76
CA LEU A 283 12.77 -33.51 -19.83
C LEU A 283 13.63 -33.72 -18.57
N ALA A 284 13.19 -33.22 -17.41
CA ALA A 284 13.71 -33.62 -16.11
C ALA A 284 12.83 -34.73 -15.51
N LYS A 285 13.21 -36.00 -15.78
CA LYS A 285 12.71 -37.23 -15.15
C LYS A 285 11.24 -37.60 -15.39
N VAL A 286 10.95 -38.16 -16.57
CA VAL A 286 9.98 -39.26 -16.68
C VAL A 286 10.76 -40.57 -16.71
N GLY A 287 11.06 -41.09 -15.52
CA GLY A 287 11.52 -42.46 -15.35
C GLY A 287 10.33 -43.40 -15.47
N SER A 288 10.25 -44.13 -16.56
CA SER A 288 9.40 -45.31 -16.71
C SER A 288 9.67 -46.32 -15.59
N GLY A 289 8.65 -46.78 -14.86
CA GLY A 289 8.84 -47.88 -13.92
C GLY A 289 7.70 -48.13 -12.94
N SER A 290 6.81 -49.05 -13.36
CA SER A 290 6.09 -50.05 -12.56
C SER A 290 5.44 -49.67 -11.23
N SER A 291 4.13 -49.95 -11.18
CA SER A 291 3.28 -50.14 -10.00
C SER A 291 4.01 -50.76 -8.81
N ASN A 292 4.40 -49.95 -7.83
CA ASN A 292 4.73 -50.42 -6.49
C ASN A 292 3.68 -49.90 -5.52
N GLN A 293 3.05 -50.86 -4.84
CA GLN A 293 2.09 -50.67 -3.76
C GLN A 293 2.70 -49.71 -2.73
N PHE A 294 2.05 -48.55 -2.55
CA PHE A 294 2.39 -47.61 -1.49
C PHE A 294 1.93 -48.22 -0.15
N ASP A 295 2.90 -48.65 0.64
CA ASP A 295 2.74 -49.05 2.03
C ASP A 295 2.35 -47.81 2.85
N TYR A 296 1.19 -47.86 3.52
CA TYR A 296 0.63 -46.78 4.35
C TYR A 296 1.40 -46.66 5.68
N GLY A 297 2.68 -46.31 5.60
CA GLY A 297 3.51 -46.00 6.77
C GLY A 297 3.32 -44.55 7.19
N LYS A 298 2.43 -44.31 8.17
CA LYS A 298 2.33 -43.14 9.11
C LYS A 298 3.11 -41.86 8.74
N THR A 299 2.96 -41.38 7.53
CA THR A 299 3.41 -40.05 7.12
C THR A 299 2.24 -39.14 7.38
N ARG A 300 2.45 -38.12 8.23
CA ARG A 300 1.50 -37.00 8.43
C ARG A 300 0.87 -36.68 7.08
N SER A 301 -0.47 -36.75 6.99
CA SER A 301 -1.23 -36.67 5.73
C SER A 301 -0.58 -35.69 4.75
N ALA A 302 -0.19 -36.15 3.56
CA ALA A 302 0.45 -35.33 2.53
C ALA A 302 -0.44 -34.15 2.03
N ARG A 303 -1.69 -34.09 2.50
CA ARG A 303 -2.71 -33.08 2.19
C ARG A 303 -2.81 -32.04 3.29
N VAL A 304 -2.72 -30.77 2.90
CA VAL A 304 -2.98 -29.61 3.77
C VAL A 304 -4.44 -29.20 3.61
N LEU A 305 -5.10 -28.93 4.73
CA LEU A 305 -6.48 -28.45 4.76
C LEU A 305 -6.54 -26.99 4.28
N MET A 306 -7.35 -26.72 3.24
CA MET A 306 -7.45 -25.40 2.62
C MET A 306 -8.80 -24.72 2.81
N GLY A 307 -9.81 -25.47 3.25
CA GLY A 307 -11.13 -24.92 3.52
C GLY A 307 -11.90 -25.75 4.53
N ILE A 308 -12.65 -25.07 5.39
CA ILE A 308 -13.59 -25.67 6.36
C ILE A 308 -14.92 -24.95 6.34
N LYS A 309 -15.98 -25.64 6.77
CA LYS A 309 -17.25 -25.02 7.16
C LYS A 309 -17.73 -25.58 8.49
N HIS A 310 -18.47 -24.79 9.25
CA HIS A 310 -19.18 -25.31 10.42
C HIS A 310 -20.40 -26.13 10.00
N SER A 311 -20.72 -27.18 10.75
CA SER A 311 -21.81 -28.12 10.45
C SER A 311 -23.20 -27.48 10.63
N THR A 312 -23.36 -26.64 11.65
CA THR A 312 -24.64 -26.00 12.02
C THR A 312 -24.68 -24.49 11.93
N ARG A 313 -23.56 -23.81 11.68
CA ARG A 313 -23.44 -22.34 11.62
C ARG A 313 -23.06 -21.94 10.19
N PRO A 314 -23.50 -20.78 9.68
CA PRO A 314 -23.14 -20.29 8.34
C PRO A 314 -21.69 -19.75 8.30
N HIS A 315 -20.75 -20.45 8.94
CA HIS A 315 -19.36 -20.06 9.05
C HIS A 315 -18.50 -20.90 8.12
N TYR A 316 -17.62 -20.21 7.41
CA TYR A 316 -16.70 -20.79 6.44
C TYR A 316 -15.31 -20.21 6.67
N GLY A 317 -14.28 -20.97 6.30
CA GLY A 317 -12.91 -20.49 6.33
C GLY A 317 -12.12 -20.99 5.13
N VAL A 318 -11.28 -20.14 4.56
CA VAL A 318 -10.30 -20.49 3.51
C VAL A 318 -8.87 -20.17 3.97
N GLN A 319 -7.93 -21.09 3.79
CA GLN A 319 -6.54 -20.95 4.25
C GLN A 319 -5.68 -20.08 3.31
N PHE A 320 -6.06 -20.01 2.03
CA PHE A 320 -5.37 -19.24 0.99
C PHE A 320 -5.93 -17.82 0.88
N HIS A 321 -5.32 -17.01 0.02
CA HIS A 321 -5.68 -15.60 -0.18
C HIS A 321 -6.47 -15.43 -1.50
N PRO A 322 -7.82 -15.48 -1.46
CA PRO A 322 -8.65 -15.29 -2.65
C PRO A 322 -8.45 -13.91 -3.32
N GLU A 323 -8.01 -12.92 -2.56
CA GLU A 323 -7.80 -11.54 -3.02
C GLU A 323 -6.46 -11.30 -3.72
N SER A 324 -5.52 -12.25 -3.65
CA SER A 324 -4.22 -12.15 -4.32
C SER A 324 -4.39 -12.04 -5.83
N VAL A 325 -3.59 -11.19 -6.48
CA VAL A 325 -3.73 -10.89 -7.93
C VAL A 325 -3.48 -12.12 -8.80
N ALA A 326 -2.73 -13.10 -8.30
CA ALA A 326 -2.43 -14.32 -9.02
C ALA A 326 -3.38 -15.49 -8.68
N THR A 327 -4.26 -15.38 -7.68
CA THR A 327 -5.29 -16.40 -7.42
C THR A 327 -6.26 -16.41 -8.59
N CYS A 328 -6.30 -17.52 -9.32
CA CYS A 328 -7.16 -17.68 -10.47
C CYS A 328 -8.63 -17.71 -10.02
N TYR A 329 -9.45 -16.83 -10.59
CA TYR A 329 -10.86 -16.67 -10.21
C TYR A 329 -11.06 -16.40 -8.71
N GLY A 330 -10.08 -15.79 -8.03
CA GLY A 330 -10.17 -15.52 -6.59
C GLY A 330 -11.41 -14.71 -6.18
N ASN A 331 -11.85 -13.79 -7.04
CA ASN A 331 -13.10 -13.05 -6.86
C ASN A 331 -14.36 -13.92 -6.82
N GLN A 332 -14.30 -15.15 -7.36
CA GLN A 332 -15.42 -16.10 -7.34
C GLN A 332 -15.70 -16.62 -5.92
N ILE A 333 -14.69 -16.74 -5.04
CA ILE A 333 -14.91 -17.07 -3.61
C ILE A 333 -15.87 -16.06 -2.96
N PHE A 334 -15.66 -14.77 -3.22
CA PHE A 334 -16.49 -13.71 -2.66
C PHE A 334 -17.89 -13.68 -3.28
N LYS A 335 -18.04 -13.99 -4.58
CA LYS A 335 -19.35 -14.14 -5.23
C LYS A 335 -20.13 -15.33 -4.66
N ASN A 336 -19.47 -16.48 -4.51
CA ASN A 336 -20.08 -17.67 -3.91
C ASN A 336 -20.50 -17.38 -2.47
N PHE A 337 -19.69 -16.64 -1.70
CA PHE A 337 -20.05 -16.22 -0.33
C PHE A 337 -21.23 -15.23 -0.29
N ARG A 338 -21.32 -14.30 -1.26
CA ARG A 338 -22.50 -13.43 -1.43
C ARG A 338 -23.76 -14.26 -1.68
N GLU A 339 -23.70 -15.27 -2.57
CA GLU A 339 -24.84 -16.15 -2.83
C GLU A 339 -25.24 -16.97 -1.60
N ILE A 340 -24.27 -17.53 -0.88
CA ILE A 340 -24.50 -18.22 0.41
C ILE A 340 -25.21 -17.29 1.40
N THR A 341 -24.81 -16.02 1.44
CA THR A 341 -25.43 -15.00 2.32
C THR A 341 -26.89 -14.76 1.94
N ASP A 342 -27.17 -14.53 0.65
CA ASP A 342 -28.52 -14.34 0.14
C ASP A 342 -29.42 -15.56 0.42
N ASP A 343 -28.92 -16.76 0.13
CA ASP A 343 -29.64 -18.02 0.35
C ASP A 343 -29.94 -18.26 1.83
N TYR A 344 -28.98 -17.94 2.71
CA TYR A 344 -29.16 -18.04 4.15
C TYR A 344 -30.31 -17.15 4.63
N TRP A 345 -30.33 -15.87 4.24
CA TRP A 345 -31.39 -14.95 4.65
C TRP A 345 -32.75 -15.26 4.01
N LEU A 346 -32.77 -15.80 2.79
CA LEU A 346 -34.01 -16.29 2.17
C LEU A 346 -34.62 -17.45 2.97
N ARG A 347 -33.78 -18.42 3.37
CA ARG A 347 -34.22 -19.56 4.20
C ARG A 347 -34.65 -19.10 5.60
N PHE A 348 -33.89 -18.22 6.22
CA PHE A 348 -34.21 -17.68 7.54
C PHE A 348 -35.57 -16.96 7.55
N ARG A 349 -35.84 -16.13 6.53
CA ARG A 349 -37.15 -15.46 6.36
C ARG A 349 -38.29 -16.44 6.08
N SER A 350 -38.03 -17.52 5.33
CA SER A 350 -39.05 -18.56 5.10
C SER A 350 -39.41 -19.32 6.37
N SER A 351 -38.43 -19.62 7.24
CA SER A 351 -38.66 -20.25 8.53
C SER A 351 -39.50 -19.37 9.46
N PHE A 352 -39.29 -18.05 9.47
CA PHE A 352 -40.11 -17.11 10.25
C PHE A 352 -41.56 -17.02 9.76
N LYS A 353 -41.82 -17.15 8.45
CA LYS A 353 -43.19 -17.21 7.92
C LYS A 353 -43.94 -18.48 8.34
N GLU A 354 -43.24 -19.59 8.55
CA GLU A 354 -43.85 -20.85 9.04
C GLU A 354 -44.01 -20.85 10.57
N THR A 355 -43.12 -20.18 11.31
CA THR A 355 -43.09 -20.27 12.79
C THR A 355 -44.05 -19.29 13.48
N HIS A 356 -44.63 -18.31 12.79
CA HIS A 356 -45.78 -17.57 13.32
C HIS A 356 -47.07 -18.41 13.49
N ALA A 357 -47.01 -19.72 13.17
CA ALA A 357 -48.02 -20.68 13.60
C ALA A 357 -47.75 -21.33 14.98
N HIS A 358 -46.54 -21.36 15.55
CA HIS A 358 -46.32 -22.00 16.86
C HIS A 358 -45.18 -21.37 17.69
N SER A 359 -45.51 -21.06 18.95
CA SER A 359 -44.71 -20.38 19.96
C SER A 359 -43.43 -21.08 20.42
N ASN A 360 -42.39 -20.27 20.65
CA ASN A 360 -41.35 -20.31 21.70
C ASN A 360 -41.10 -21.66 22.42
N ALA A 361 -40.08 -22.40 21.99
CA ALA A 361 -39.32 -23.34 22.83
C ALA A 361 -38.01 -23.74 22.16
N CYS A 362 -36.86 -23.42 22.77
CA CYS A 362 -35.63 -24.23 22.88
C CYS A 362 -34.41 -23.34 23.13
N MET A 363 -33.33 -23.78 23.79
CA MET A 363 -33.10 -24.73 24.87
C MET A 363 -31.62 -24.52 25.24
N GLN A 364 -31.31 -24.69 26.51
CA GLN A 364 -29.97 -24.74 27.05
C GLN A 364 -29.27 -26.01 26.58
N ILE A 365 -28.00 -25.94 26.14
CA ILE A 365 -27.14 -27.13 25.97
C ILE A 365 -25.80 -26.90 26.68
N SER A 366 -25.48 -27.85 27.55
CA SER A 366 -24.29 -27.92 28.39
C SER A 366 -23.36 -29.02 27.89
N SER A 367 -22.30 -28.69 27.14
CA SER A 367 -21.13 -29.58 26.98
C SER A 367 -19.83 -28.93 26.50
N ALA A 368 -19.79 -27.69 26.02
CA ALA A 368 -18.53 -27.02 25.59
C ALA A 368 -17.66 -26.43 26.75
N ASN A 369 -17.84 -26.89 27.98
CA ASN A 369 -17.45 -26.18 29.20
C ASN A 369 -16.03 -26.47 29.76
N ARG A 370 -15.13 -27.06 28.96
CA ARG A 370 -13.72 -27.27 29.34
C ARG A 370 -12.81 -26.15 28.81
N LEU A 371 -12.88 -25.85 27.50
CA LEU A 371 -12.11 -24.75 26.88
C LEU A 371 -12.59 -23.37 27.36
N TYR A 372 -13.91 -23.20 27.56
CA TYR A 372 -14.49 -21.98 28.15
C TYR A 372 -13.86 -21.63 29.51
N ARG A 373 -13.55 -22.63 30.34
CA ARG A 373 -12.91 -22.40 31.64
C ARG A 373 -11.42 -22.06 31.54
N GLU A 374 -10.75 -22.43 30.46
CA GLU A 374 -9.32 -22.20 30.26
C GLU A 374 -9.09 -20.81 29.66
N VAL A 375 -9.87 -20.45 28.64
CA VAL A 375 -9.86 -19.11 28.01
C VAL A 375 -10.39 -18.03 28.97
N CYS A 376 -11.43 -18.31 29.76
CA CYS A 376 -11.86 -17.35 30.78
C CYS A 376 -10.83 -17.20 31.91
N ARG A 377 -9.98 -18.20 32.19
CA ARG A 377 -8.95 -18.07 33.23
C ARG A 377 -7.77 -17.21 32.77
N SER A 378 -7.34 -17.30 31.52
CA SER A 378 -6.31 -16.40 30.97
C SER A 378 -6.82 -14.96 30.91
N ILE A 379 -8.01 -14.74 30.36
CA ILE A 379 -8.60 -13.39 30.22
C ILE A 379 -8.95 -12.75 31.57
N SER A 380 -9.43 -13.53 32.55
CA SER A 380 -9.76 -12.98 33.89
C SER A 380 -8.52 -12.70 34.75
N ALA A 381 -7.38 -13.36 34.48
CA ALA A 381 -6.14 -13.10 35.20
C ALA A 381 -5.54 -11.74 34.78
N GLU A 382 -5.55 -11.43 33.49
CA GLU A 382 -5.04 -10.15 32.98
C GLU A 382 -5.98 -8.99 33.24
N ASN A 383 -7.29 -9.16 33.05
CA ASN A 383 -8.24 -8.09 33.34
C ASN A 383 -8.26 -7.70 34.82
N ASN A 384 -8.05 -8.65 35.75
CA ASN A 384 -7.91 -8.32 37.17
C ASN A 384 -6.58 -7.61 37.48
N ALA A 385 -5.49 -7.92 36.78
CA ALA A 385 -4.23 -7.22 36.95
C ALA A 385 -4.31 -5.78 36.42
N VAL A 386 -4.94 -5.58 35.25
CA VAL A 386 -5.15 -4.26 34.64
C VAL A 386 -6.15 -3.43 35.44
N ASP A 387 -7.24 -4.01 35.96
CA ASP A 387 -8.19 -3.29 36.82
C ASP A 387 -7.61 -2.96 38.20
N GLN A 388 -6.74 -3.82 38.76
CA GLN A 388 -6.01 -3.48 39.99
C GLN A 388 -4.98 -2.38 39.76
N LEU A 389 -4.26 -2.39 38.63
CA LEU A 389 -3.38 -1.30 38.25
C LEU A 389 -4.15 0.01 38.01
N LYS A 390 -5.31 -0.03 37.34
CA LYS A 390 -6.18 1.15 37.18
C LYS A 390 -6.70 1.66 38.54
N LYS A 391 -7.08 0.77 39.47
CA LYS A 391 -7.52 1.17 40.81
C LYS A 391 -6.39 1.74 41.67
N ILE A 392 -5.16 1.23 41.55
CA ILE A 392 -4.00 1.76 42.26
C ILE A 392 -3.60 3.13 41.69
N VAL A 393 -3.62 3.29 40.36
CA VAL A 393 -3.31 4.58 39.71
C VAL A 393 -4.40 5.64 39.98
N HIS A 394 -5.66 5.23 40.15
CA HIS A 394 -6.76 6.15 40.46
C HIS A 394 -6.98 6.44 41.95
N ALA A 395 -6.28 5.76 42.87
CA ALA A 395 -6.42 6.03 44.30
C ALA A 395 -5.65 7.27 44.80
N ASP A 396 -4.68 7.79 44.04
CA ASP A 396 -3.77 8.85 44.53
C ASP A 396 -3.97 10.22 43.86
N ARG A 397 -5.16 10.50 43.33
CA ARG A 397 -5.54 11.85 42.89
C ARG A 397 -6.90 12.27 43.42
N HIS A 398 -7.04 12.17 44.74
CA HIS A 398 -7.96 13.02 45.50
C HIS A 398 -7.37 14.43 45.58
N LEU A 399 -7.50 15.23 44.52
CA LEU A 399 -7.40 16.68 44.64
C LEU A 399 -8.75 17.29 44.30
N GLU A 400 -9.37 17.85 45.33
CA GLU A 400 -10.56 18.67 45.27
C GLU A 400 -10.35 19.82 44.28
N TYR A 401 -11.17 19.89 43.21
CA TYR A 401 -11.37 21.15 42.51
C TYR A 401 -12.84 21.51 42.49
N ASN A 402 -13.12 22.61 43.18
CA ASN A 402 -14.44 23.10 43.52
C ASN A 402 -15.22 23.57 42.29
N LYS A 403 -16.52 23.30 42.38
CA LYS A 403 -17.61 23.78 41.54
C LYS A 403 -17.65 25.32 41.51
N ALA A 404 -17.02 25.96 40.53
CA ALA A 404 -17.30 27.36 40.20
C ALA A 404 -16.75 27.78 38.83
N GLU A 405 -17.11 27.11 37.73
CA GLU A 405 -16.98 27.73 36.41
C GLU A 405 -17.90 27.05 35.38
N MET A 406 -19.20 27.32 35.51
CA MET A 406 -20.22 26.95 34.51
C MET A 406 -20.81 28.18 33.83
N LYS A 407 -20.05 29.29 33.77
CA LYS A 407 -20.51 30.58 33.22
C LYS A 407 -19.64 31.20 32.12
N HIS A 408 -18.70 30.47 31.51
CA HIS A 408 -17.90 30.99 30.39
C HIS A 408 -18.01 30.22 29.05
N LEU A 409 -18.97 29.31 28.91
CA LEU A 409 -19.15 28.55 27.66
C LEU A 409 -19.89 29.31 26.53
N GLU A 410 -20.20 30.60 26.71
CA GLU A 410 -20.65 31.49 25.62
C GLU A 410 -19.57 32.44 25.09
N MET A 411 -18.31 32.32 25.56
CA MET A 411 -17.19 33.14 25.05
C MET A 411 -16.14 32.38 24.23
N PHE A 412 -16.41 31.10 23.87
CA PHE A 412 -15.55 30.32 22.98
C PHE A 412 -15.87 30.44 21.48
N ASN A 413 -16.65 31.46 21.08
CA ASN A 413 -16.81 31.84 19.66
C ASN A 413 -15.91 33.00 19.21
N MET A 414 -14.99 33.51 20.04
CA MET A 414 -14.07 34.59 19.64
C MET A 414 -12.68 34.54 20.30
N VAL A 415 -12.03 33.38 20.43
CA VAL A 415 -10.54 33.30 20.48
C VAL A 415 -10.08 31.92 19.98
N ASN A 416 -10.40 31.59 18.73
CA ASN A 416 -9.40 30.90 17.91
C ASN A 416 -8.73 32.03 17.15
N THR A 417 -7.68 32.63 17.71
CA THR A 417 -6.70 33.32 16.89
C THR A 417 -6.19 32.24 15.94
N PRO A 418 -6.53 32.25 14.64
CA PRO A 418 -5.91 31.31 13.73
C PRO A 418 -4.43 31.61 13.83
N HIS A 419 -3.63 30.63 14.25
CA HIS A 419 -2.21 30.63 13.94
C HIS A 419 -2.08 31.06 12.49
N ALA A 420 -1.47 32.24 12.29
CA ALA A 420 -1.33 32.96 11.03
C ALA A 420 -2.40 32.59 10.00
N THR A 421 -3.45 33.42 9.87
CA THR A 421 -4.39 33.45 8.75
C THR A 421 -3.77 32.74 7.54
N THR A 422 -4.16 31.48 7.28
CA THR A 422 -3.68 30.75 6.10
C THR A 422 -4.34 31.44 4.92
N GLY A 423 -3.75 32.57 4.54
CA GLY A 423 -4.18 33.37 3.42
C GLY A 423 -4.14 32.43 2.24
N SER A 424 -5.28 32.20 1.63
CA SER A 424 -5.34 31.57 0.32
C SER A 424 -4.37 32.32 -0.59
N LYS A 425 -3.35 31.61 -1.10
CA LYS A 425 -2.35 32.16 -2.00
C LYS A 425 -2.75 31.82 -3.42
N CYS A 426 -3.07 32.83 -4.21
CA CYS A 426 -3.31 32.68 -5.64
C CYS A 426 -1.96 32.66 -6.38
N LEU A 427 -1.56 31.50 -6.86
CA LEU A 427 -0.33 31.29 -7.60
C LEU A 427 -0.61 31.35 -9.10
N LYS A 428 0.26 32.05 -9.84
CA LYS A 428 0.28 32.10 -11.30
C LYS A 428 1.57 31.54 -11.84
N LEU A 429 1.48 30.84 -12.96
CA LEU A 429 2.62 30.22 -13.64
C LEU A 429 2.96 30.96 -14.92
N LYS A 430 4.23 31.33 -15.08
CA LYS A 430 4.80 31.74 -16.36
C LYS A 430 5.87 30.78 -16.80
N TRP A 431 5.89 30.47 -18.09
CA TRP A 431 6.88 29.57 -18.65
C TRP A 431 7.24 29.93 -20.09
N ARG A 432 8.46 29.58 -20.49
CA ARG A 432 8.93 29.63 -21.89
C ARG A 432 9.49 28.27 -22.30
N LYS A 433 9.38 27.94 -23.58
CA LYS A 433 9.90 26.71 -24.19
C LYS A 433 10.94 27.06 -25.23
N PHE A 434 12.09 26.39 -25.17
CA PHE A 434 13.14 26.42 -26.17
C PHE A 434 13.22 25.05 -26.84
N GLY A 435 12.91 25.00 -28.13
CA GLY A 435 12.92 23.76 -28.90
C GLY A 435 14.34 23.28 -29.22
N HIS A 436 14.62 21.99 -29.04
CA HIS A 436 15.91 21.37 -29.42
C HIS A 436 17.16 22.10 -28.90
N LEU A 437 17.06 22.69 -27.70
CA LEU A 437 18.13 23.48 -27.11
C LEU A 437 19.08 22.62 -26.28
N ALA A 438 18.58 21.57 -25.61
CA ALA A 438 19.34 20.87 -24.59
C ALA A 438 20.63 20.24 -25.16
N GLY A 439 20.59 19.62 -26.34
CA GLY A 439 21.76 19.06 -27.01
C GLY A 439 22.74 20.13 -27.49
N GLN A 440 22.25 21.31 -27.88
CA GLN A 440 23.09 22.42 -28.35
C GLN A 440 23.94 23.02 -27.23
N VAL A 441 23.39 23.08 -26.02
CA VAL A 441 24.08 23.66 -24.85
C VAL A 441 24.86 22.64 -24.02
N GLY A 442 25.03 21.40 -24.51
CA GLY A 442 25.81 20.35 -23.84
C GLY A 442 25.01 19.47 -22.85
N GLY A 443 23.68 19.48 -22.95
CA GLY A 443 22.77 18.63 -22.19
C GLY A 443 22.57 19.06 -20.73
N ALA A 444 21.86 18.23 -19.97
CA ALA A 444 21.47 18.54 -18.59
C ALA A 444 22.65 18.85 -17.66
N LYS A 445 23.80 18.18 -17.83
CA LYS A 445 25.03 18.44 -17.08
C LYS A 445 25.51 19.88 -17.29
N SER A 446 25.61 20.31 -18.54
CA SER A 446 26.09 21.65 -18.88
C SER A 446 25.13 22.74 -18.40
N ILE A 447 23.82 22.52 -18.59
CA ILE A 447 22.77 23.43 -18.11
C ILE A 447 22.85 23.59 -16.59
N PHE A 448 22.92 22.47 -15.86
CA PHE A 448 22.99 22.50 -14.40
C PHE A 448 24.25 23.23 -13.92
N CYS A 449 25.42 22.86 -14.43
CA CYS A 449 26.68 23.50 -14.06
C CYS A 449 26.70 25.01 -14.42
N GLY A 450 26.19 25.38 -15.59
CA GLY A 450 26.18 26.77 -16.05
C GLY A 450 25.20 27.67 -15.29
N LEU A 451 24.06 27.13 -14.84
CA LEU A 451 23.04 27.91 -14.13
C LEU A 451 23.19 27.87 -12.60
N PHE A 452 23.57 26.72 -12.05
CA PHE A 452 23.54 26.45 -10.61
C PHE A 452 24.88 25.95 -10.05
N GLY A 453 25.88 25.67 -10.88
CA GLY A 453 27.15 25.06 -10.44
C GLY A 453 28.07 25.99 -9.64
N HIS A 454 28.01 27.31 -9.88
CA HIS A 454 28.83 28.29 -9.14
C HIS A 454 28.28 28.61 -7.74
N GLU A 455 26.95 28.53 -7.57
CA GLU A 455 26.21 28.75 -6.33
C GLU A 455 25.49 27.46 -5.94
N ALA A 456 26.23 26.34 -5.85
CA ALA A 456 25.64 25.03 -5.55
C ALA A 456 24.94 24.96 -4.17
N GLU A 457 24.92 26.05 -3.40
CA GLU A 457 24.22 26.12 -2.13
C GLU A 457 22.70 26.11 -2.30
N ASN A 458 22.03 25.19 -1.60
CA ASN A 458 20.58 25.07 -1.62
C ASN A 458 20.00 24.85 -3.03
N THR A 459 20.62 23.92 -3.77
CA THR A 459 20.25 23.57 -5.14
C THR A 459 19.79 22.11 -5.22
N PHE A 460 19.00 21.82 -6.25
CA PHE A 460 18.48 20.48 -6.51
C PHE A 460 18.51 20.15 -8.00
N TRP A 461 18.62 18.86 -8.28
CA TRP A 461 18.49 18.29 -9.61
C TRP A 461 17.79 16.93 -9.49
N LEU A 462 16.51 16.89 -9.85
CA LEU A 462 15.78 15.64 -10.08
C LEU A 462 16.09 15.17 -11.50
N ASP A 463 16.81 14.06 -11.65
CA ASP A 463 17.48 13.69 -12.89
C ASP A 463 16.93 12.40 -13.51
N SER A 464 16.72 12.45 -14.81
CA SER A 464 16.34 11.30 -15.65
C SER A 464 17.55 10.94 -16.50
N SER A 465 18.65 10.56 -15.84
CA SER A 465 19.91 10.25 -16.53
C SER A 465 19.81 9.01 -17.44
N SER A 466 18.85 8.13 -17.16
CA SER A 466 18.42 7.05 -18.06
C SER A 466 16.96 7.26 -18.48
N THR A 467 16.72 7.40 -19.79
CA THR A 467 15.38 7.61 -20.38
C THR A 467 14.85 6.37 -21.08
N GLU A 468 15.53 5.23 -20.92
CA GLU A 468 15.21 3.98 -21.59
C GLU A 468 13.77 3.53 -21.33
N LYS A 469 13.11 3.03 -22.39
CA LYS A 469 11.74 2.49 -22.37
C LYS A 469 10.65 3.45 -21.85
N GLY A 470 10.91 4.77 -21.84
CA GLY A 470 9.93 5.78 -21.43
C GLY A 470 9.63 5.78 -19.93
N ARG A 471 10.54 5.24 -19.10
CA ARG A 471 10.40 5.21 -17.63
C ARG A 471 10.42 6.60 -17.01
N ALA A 472 11.39 7.40 -17.44
CA ALA A 472 11.53 8.80 -17.08
C ALA A 472 11.94 9.60 -18.32
N ARG A 473 11.45 10.84 -18.41
CA ARG A 473 11.60 11.72 -19.58
C ARG A 473 12.13 13.09 -19.22
N PHE A 474 11.90 13.54 -17.99
CA PHE A 474 12.10 14.92 -17.60
C PHE A 474 13.12 15.03 -16.48
N SER A 475 13.99 16.02 -16.58
CA SER A 475 14.82 16.46 -15.45
C SER A 475 14.40 17.83 -14.99
N PHE A 476 14.39 18.05 -13.68
CA PHE A 476 14.03 19.31 -13.06
C PHE A 476 15.20 19.80 -12.22
N MET A 477 15.55 21.06 -12.37
CA MET A 477 16.63 21.68 -11.61
C MET A 477 16.21 23.06 -11.12
N GLY A 478 16.77 23.45 -9.98
CA GLY A 478 16.52 24.75 -9.38
C GLY A 478 17.47 25.02 -8.23
N GLY A 479 17.39 26.22 -7.71
CA GLY A 479 18.23 26.71 -6.63
C GLY A 479 17.52 27.75 -5.78
N LYS A 480 18.23 28.29 -4.79
CA LYS A 480 17.76 29.44 -4.03
C LYS A 480 17.53 30.64 -4.96
N GLY A 481 16.30 31.14 -5.01
CA GLY A 481 15.96 32.32 -5.78
C GLY A 481 14.48 32.41 -6.09
N GLY A 482 13.94 33.63 -6.13
CA GLY A 482 12.49 33.88 -6.22
C GLY A 482 11.88 34.32 -4.89
N SER A 483 10.75 35.02 -4.94
CA SER A 483 10.11 35.59 -3.75
C SER A 483 9.38 34.54 -2.90
N LEU A 484 9.02 33.40 -3.48
CA LEU A 484 8.30 32.32 -2.81
C LEU A 484 9.22 31.18 -2.37
N TRP A 485 10.51 31.24 -2.70
CA TRP A 485 11.48 30.24 -2.28
C TRP A 485 11.50 30.10 -0.76
N LYS A 486 11.49 28.84 -0.31
CA LYS A 486 11.61 28.46 1.10
C LYS A 486 12.45 27.20 1.26
N HIS A 487 13.14 27.07 2.37
CA HIS A 487 13.74 25.83 2.84
C HIS A 487 13.01 25.35 4.10
N LEU A 488 12.49 24.13 4.06
CA LEU A 488 11.85 23.43 5.16
C LEU A 488 12.77 22.32 5.66
N MET A 489 13.02 22.28 6.97
CA MET A 489 13.70 21.16 7.64
C MET A 489 12.81 20.67 8.78
N PHE A 490 12.54 19.37 8.83
CA PHE A 490 11.77 18.75 9.90
C PHE A 490 12.60 17.68 10.64
N ARG A 491 12.48 17.67 11.97
CA ARG A 491 13.04 16.63 12.85
C ARG A 491 11.99 16.14 13.84
N LEU A 492 11.81 14.83 13.94
CA LEU A 492 10.92 14.19 14.89
C LEU A 492 11.35 14.49 16.34
N SER A 493 10.37 14.72 17.22
CA SER A 493 10.59 14.87 18.66
C SER A 493 10.88 13.53 19.34
N HIS A 494 11.46 13.58 20.54
CA HIS A 494 11.83 12.35 21.25
C HIS A 494 10.59 11.79 21.97
N GLN A 495 10.43 10.45 22.01
CA GLN A 495 9.28 9.82 22.69
C GLN A 495 9.20 10.16 24.20
N SER A 496 10.31 10.62 24.80
CA SER A 496 10.34 11.11 26.18
C SER A 496 9.56 12.41 26.39
N ASP A 497 9.23 13.14 25.33
CA ASP A 497 8.67 14.50 25.42
C ASP A 497 7.16 14.50 25.70
N GLY A 498 6.52 13.33 25.82
CA GLY A 498 5.08 13.21 26.10
C GLY A 498 4.17 13.78 25.00
N SER A 499 4.75 14.13 23.85
CA SER A 499 4.09 14.73 22.70
C SER A 499 3.31 13.69 21.86
N SER A 500 2.40 14.20 21.03
CA SER A 500 1.61 13.42 20.07
C SER A 500 2.48 12.53 19.18
N LYS A 501 1.99 11.31 18.88
CA LYS A 501 2.67 10.35 18.00
C LYS A 501 3.05 11.01 16.66
N GLY A 502 4.34 11.11 16.38
CA GLY A 502 4.86 11.70 15.13
C GLY A 502 5.08 13.22 15.14
N GLY A 503 4.88 13.90 16.28
CA GLY A 503 5.17 15.33 16.37
C GLY A 503 6.66 15.66 16.25
N GLY A 504 6.97 16.87 15.80
CA GLY A 504 8.36 17.30 15.60
C GLY A 504 8.53 18.79 15.35
N TYR A 505 9.78 19.22 15.19
CA TYR A 505 10.16 20.62 14.97
C TYR A 505 10.35 20.87 13.48
N LEU A 506 9.62 21.85 12.95
CA LEU A 506 9.78 22.37 11.60
C LEU A 506 10.51 23.71 11.65
N SER A 507 11.66 23.80 11.00
CA SER A 507 12.36 25.05 10.72
C SER A 507 12.09 25.48 9.28
N THR A 508 11.60 26.70 9.09
CA THR A 508 11.33 27.31 7.77
C THR A 508 12.24 28.51 7.57
N GLU A 509 12.94 28.58 6.45
CA GLU A 509 13.73 29.73 6.03
C GLU A 509 13.22 30.27 4.69
N ASP A 510 13.11 31.59 4.56
CA ASP A 510 12.71 32.25 3.32
C ASP A 510 13.89 32.67 2.43
N SER A 511 13.59 33.24 1.26
CA SER A 511 14.59 33.75 0.31
C SER A 511 15.52 34.81 0.90
N GLN A 512 15.09 35.56 1.93
CA GLN A 512 15.86 36.62 2.60
C GLN A 512 16.70 36.10 3.78
N GLY A 513 16.60 34.81 4.11
CA GLY A 513 17.30 34.19 5.24
C GLY A 513 16.59 34.35 6.58
N SER A 514 15.36 34.88 6.59
CA SER A 514 14.54 34.88 7.81
C SER A 514 14.13 33.46 8.12
N ALA A 515 14.45 33.00 9.34
CA ALA A 515 14.15 31.64 9.78
C ALA A 515 13.21 31.64 10.98
N GLU A 516 12.20 30.80 10.93
CA GLU A 516 11.29 30.50 12.03
C GLU A 516 11.36 29.01 12.37
N THR A 517 11.05 28.64 13.62
CA THR A 517 10.91 27.23 14.01
C THR A 517 9.66 27.07 14.84
N ILE A 518 8.84 26.10 14.45
CA ILE A 518 7.57 25.78 15.10
C ILE A 518 7.52 24.29 15.44
N PHE A 519 6.71 23.93 16.43
CA PHE A 519 6.41 22.54 16.73
C PHE A 519 5.12 22.14 16.01
N LEU A 520 5.15 21.00 15.32
CA LEU A 520 4.00 20.42 14.63
C LEU A 520 3.48 19.23 15.43
N GLU A 521 2.34 19.39 16.10
CA GLU A 521 1.69 18.29 16.84
C GLU A 521 1.17 17.18 15.93
N GLU A 522 0.66 17.53 14.75
CA GLU A 522 0.10 16.58 13.78
C GLU A 522 1.15 15.97 12.84
N GLY A 523 2.43 16.38 12.95
CA GLY A 523 3.51 15.90 12.09
C GLY A 523 3.68 16.67 10.78
N PHE A 524 4.72 16.29 10.03
CA PHE A 524 5.18 16.98 8.83
C PHE A 524 4.24 16.78 7.63
N LEU A 525 3.73 15.57 7.42
CA LEU A 525 2.87 15.27 6.28
C LEU A 525 1.53 16.00 6.40
N ASP A 526 0.97 16.13 7.61
CA ASP A 526 -0.27 16.89 7.81
C ASP A 526 -0.05 18.40 7.62
N PHE A 527 1.12 18.94 8.00
CA PHE A 527 1.52 20.30 7.65
C PHE A 527 1.61 20.49 6.12
N LEU A 528 2.33 19.61 5.42
CA LEU A 528 2.50 19.69 3.97
C LEU A 528 1.15 19.58 3.24
N ASN A 529 0.24 18.76 3.76
CA ASN A 529 -1.12 18.64 3.25
C ASN A 529 -1.90 19.96 3.36
N LYS A 530 -1.85 20.62 4.52
CA LYS A 530 -2.50 21.93 4.74
C LYS A 530 -1.90 23.00 3.83
N GLU A 531 -0.57 23.03 3.68
CA GLU A 531 0.11 23.97 2.79
C GLU A 531 -0.34 23.78 1.33
N LEU A 532 -0.32 22.55 0.81
CA LEU A 532 -0.74 22.25 -0.56
C LEU A 532 -2.22 22.57 -0.82
N GLN A 533 -3.08 22.43 0.19
CA GLN A 533 -4.50 22.80 0.09
C GLN A 533 -4.74 24.31 0.14
N SER A 534 -3.79 25.10 0.67
CA SER A 534 -3.91 26.56 0.74
C SER A 534 -3.73 27.26 -0.61
N TYR A 535 -3.03 26.61 -1.56
CA TYR A 535 -2.76 27.18 -2.88
C TYR A 535 -3.97 27.12 -3.80
N HIS A 536 -4.25 28.26 -4.44
CA HIS A 536 -5.28 28.41 -5.47
C HIS A 536 -4.60 28.73 -6.80
N TYR A 537 -5.06 28.12 -7.89
CA TYR A 537 -4.44 28.27 -9.20
C TYR A 537 -5.44 28.05 -10.35
N GLY A 538 -5.19 28.69 -11.49
CA GLY A 538 -5.97 28.51 -12.72
C GLY A 538 -5.55 27.26 -13.50
N LYS A 539 -6.50 26.47 -14.00
CA LYS A 539 -6.20 25.27 -14.80
C LYS A 539 -5.61 25.59 -16.19
N ASN A 540 -5.96 26.75 -16.76
CA ASN A 540 -5.61 27.09 -18.14
C ASN A 540 -4.13 27.43 -18.31
N GLU A 541 -3.44 27.87 -17.25
CA GLU A 541 -2.03 28.32 -17.32
C GLU A 541 -1.05 27.15 -17.56
N CYS A 542 -1.48 25.93 -17.21
CA CYS A 542 -0.71 24.70 -17.38
C CYS A 542 -0.91 24.06 -18.76
N GLU A 543 -1.79 24.60 -19.61
CA GLU A 543 -2.04 24.09 -20.96
C GLU A 543 -0.76 24.18 -21.80
N GLY A 544 -0.27 23.02 -22.27
CA GLY A 544 0.92 22.92 -23.13
C GLY A 544 2.17 22.34 -22.47
N LEU A 545 2.27 22.32 -21.14
CA LEU A 545 3.40 21.67 -20.47
C LEU A 545 3.26 20.14 -20.51
N PRO A 546 4.31 19.37 -20.90
CA PRO A 546 4.20 17.91 -21.06
C PRO A 546 4.49 17.10 -19.77
N PHE A 547 4.73 17.75 -18.63
CA PHE A 547 5.13 17.13 -17.36
C PHE A 547 4.35 17.67 -16.15
N ASP A 548 4.23 16.89 -15.07
CA ASP A 548 3.29 17.18 -13.98
C ASP A 548 3.81 18.16 -12.91
N PHE A 549 5.13 18.36 -12.83
CA PHE A 549 5.75 19.30 -11.90
C PHE A 549 5.74 20.72 -12.46
N HIS A 550 5.04 21.64 -11.81
CA HIS A 550 4.96 23.05 -12.22
C HIS A 550 5.66 24.00 -11.24
N GLY A 551 6.41 23.43 -10.29
CA GLY A 551 6.98 24.09 -9.12
C GLY A 551 6.20 23.76 -7.86
N GLY A 552 6.78 24.08 -6.69
CA GLY A 552 6.32 23.58 -5.40
C GLY A 552 7.46 22.90 -4.63
N TYR A 553 7.13 21.95 -3.76
CA TYR A 553 8.10 21.35 -2.86
C TYR A 553 8.97 20.30 -3.55
N VAL A 554 10.28 20.36 -3.39
CA VAL A 554 11.27 19.39 -3.89
C VAL A 554 12.19 18.98 -2.76
N GLY A 555 12.37 17.69 -2.52
CA GLY A 555 13.12 17.23 -1.37
C GLY A 555 12.94 15.76 -1.06
N TYR A 556 13.06 15.40 0.21
CA TYR A 556 12.96 14.02 0.68
C TYR A 556 12.11 13.87 1.94
N ILE A 557 11.54 12.68 2.08
CA ILE A 557 10.90 12.15 3.29
C ILE A 557 11.77 10.97 3.74
N GLY A 558 12.32 11.06 4.95
CA GLY A 558 13.10 10.00 5.57
C GLY A 558 12.22 8.84 6.04
N TYR A 559 12.80 7.64 6.07
CA TYR A 559 12.12 6.39 6.45
C TYR A 559 11.45 6.45 7.82
N ASP A 560 12.05 7.19 8.77
CA ASP A 560 11.56 7.32 10.14
C ASP A 560 10.21 8.07 10.21
N LEU A 561 9.80 8.80 9.17
CA LEU A 561 8.44 9.36 9.07
C LEU A 561 7.35 8.29 8.89
N LYS A 562 7.70 7.00 8.85
CA LYS A 562 6.76 5.88 8.97
C LYS A 562 5.84 5.98 10.19
N VAL A 563 6.26 6.68 11.25
CA VAL A 563 5.42 6.93 12.44
C VAL A 563 4.19 7.78 12.15
N GLU A 564 4.22 8.61 11.09
CA GLU A 564 3.04 9.35 10.62
C GLU A 564 2.14 8.51 9.69
N CYS A 565 2.55 7.27 9.39
CA CYS A 565 1.94 6.35 8.42
C CYS A 565 1.45 5.03 9.07
N GLY A 566 1.12 5.07 10.37
CA GLY A 566 0.52 3.94 11.10
C GLY A 566 1.49 3.13 11.94
N VAL A 567 2.80 3.37 11.86
CA VAL A 567 3.78 2.74 12.76
C VAL A 567 3.73 3.39 14.14
N LYS A 568 3.72 2.57 15.20
CA LYS A 568 3.51 3.06 16.58
C LYS A 568 4.64 3.96 17.08
N SER A 569 5.89 3.58 16.79
CA SER A 569 7.08 4.25 17.28
C SER A 569 8.32 3.83 16.48
N ASN A 570 9.36 4.67 16.48
CA ASN A 570 10.68 4.30 15.97
C ASN A 570 11.55 3.83 17.14
N ARG A 571 12.29 2.73 16.96
CA ARG A 571 13.26 2.26 17.96
C ARG A 571 14.57 3.05 17.92
N HIS A 572 14.94 3.53 16.73
CA HIS A 572 16.19 4.24 16.48
C HIS A 572 15.90 5.66 16.00
N LYS A 573 16.85 6.57 16.24
CA LYS A 573 16.75 7.97 15.82
C LYS A 573 17.70 8.24 14.64
N SER A 574 17.20 8.88 13.60
CA SER A 574 18.02 9.37 12.49
C SER A 574 19.01 10.45 12.94
N LYS A 575 20.24 10.41 12.40
CA LYS A 575 21.23 11.51 12.53
C LYS A 575 20.89 12.69 11.62
N THR A 576 20.41 12.39 10.42
CA THR A 576 19.96 13.40 9.44
C THR A 576 18.58 13.92 9.82
N PRO A 577 18.16 15.09 9.31
CA PRO A 577 16.76 15.50 9.39
C PRO A 577 15.82 14.42 8.80
N ASP A 578 14.59 14.37 9.30
CA ASP A 578 13.59 13.39 8.91
C ASP A 578 12.86 13.81 7.62
N ALA A 579 12.85 15.10 7.30
CA ALA A 579 12.51 15.61 5.97
C ALA A 579 13.20 16.95 5.71
N CYS A 580 13.64 17.18 4.47
CA CYS A 580 14.04 18.50 4.00
C CYS A 580 13.45 18.77 2.62
N PHE A 581 12.92 19.98 2.41
CA PHE A 581 12.31 20.40 1.15
C PHE A 581 12.65 21.85 0.80
N PHE A 582 12.84 22.14 -0.48
CA PHE A 582 12.76 23.48 -1.02
C PHE A 582 11.39 23.73 -1.62
N PHE A 583 10.79 24.90 -1.40
CA PHE A 583 9.73 25.38 -2.30
C PHE A 583 10.40 26.02 -3.52
N ALA A 584 10.37 25.34 -4.65
CA ALA A 584 10.93 25.80 -5.92
C ALA A 584 9.87 26.58 -6.71
N ASP A 585 10.00 27.90 -6.75
CA ASP A 585 9.19 28.80 -7.56
C ASP A 585 9.82 29.10 -8.92
N ASN A 586 11.15 29.10 -9.00
CA ASN A 586 11.90 29.14 -10.26
C ASN A 586 12.55 27.78 -10.54
N LEU A 587 12.32 27.24 -11.74
CA LEU A 587 12.91 25.95 -12.12
C LEU A 587 13.14 25.85 -13.63
N VAL A 588 14.11 25.01 -14.00
CA VAL A 588 14.36 24.61 -15.38
C VAL A 588 14.00 23.14 -15.53
N ALA A 589 13.20 22.82 -16.54
CA ALA A 589 12.84 21.46 -16.90
C ALA A 589 13.42 21.09 -18.26
N ILE A 590 13.98 19.89 -18.38
CA ILE A 590 14.54 19.36 -19.62
C ILE A 590 13.70 18.19 -20.06
N ASP A 591 13.22 18.21 -21.30
CA ASP A 591 12.60 17.08 -21.97
C ASP A 591 13.64 16.35 -22.82
N HIS A 592 14.17 15.24 -22.29
CA HIS A 592 15.20 14.46 -22.96
C HIS A 592 14.72 13.75 -24.23
N LYS A 593 13.40 13.61 -24.42
CA LYS A 593 12.85 12.95 -25.62
C LYS A 593 12.83 13.90 -26.81
N ASN A 594 12.42 15.14 -26.59
CA ASN A 594 12.30 16.15 -27.64
C ASN A 594 13.52 17.09 -27.70
N ASP A 595 14.44 16.97 -26.75
CA ASP A 595 15.59 17.87 -26.58
C ASP A 595 15.17 19.32 -26.24
N ASP A 596 13.98 19.48 -25.64
CA ASP A 596 13.39 20.77 -25.31
C ASP A 596 13.79 21.22 -23.89
N VAL A 597 14.02 22.53 -23.72
CA VAL A 597 14.25 23.15 -22.41
C VAL A 597 13.07 24.06 -22.07
N TYR A 598 12.59 23.98 -20.84
CA TYR A 598 11.52 24.81 -20.31
C TYR A 598 12.05 25.59 -19.12
N ILE A 599 11.74 26.87 -19.04
CA ILE A 599 11.97 27.70 -17.86
C ILE A 599 10.62 28.08 -17.28
N LEU A 600 10.44 27.91 -15.97
CA LEU A 600 9.18 28.17 -15.29
C LEU A 600 9.44 29.06 -14.08
N ALA A 601 8.53 30.01 -13.85
CA ALA A 601 8.52 30.90 -12.70
C ALA A 601 7.09 31.00 -12.13
N ILE A 602 6.94 30.68 -10.85
CA ILE A 602 5.71 30.89 -10.09
C ILE A 602 5.78 32.25 -9.41
N HIS A 603 4.68 33.01 -9.48
CA HIS A 603 4.54 34.26 -8.75
C HIS A 603 3.15 34.41 -8.16
N GLU A 604 3.02 35.23 -7.12
CA GLU A 604 1.71 35.65 -6.62
C GLU A 604 1.10 36.73 -7.53
N GLU A 605 -0.22 36.83 -7.55
CA GLU A 605 -0.96 37.80 -8.38
C GLU A 605 -0.60 39.27 -8.09
N SER A 606 -0.15 39.56 -6.86
CA SER A 606 0.29 40.88 -6.39
C SER A 606 1.72 41.25 -6.79
N SER A 607 2.52 40.30 -7.27
CA SER A 607 3.96 40.48 -7.51
C SER A 607 4.28 40.82 -8.96
N SER A 608 5.24 41.72 -9.18
CA SER A 608 5.80 41.95 -10.51
C SER A 608 6.59 40.73 -10.98
N ILE A 609 6.55 40.46 -12.28
CA ILE A 609 7.19 39.29 -12.91
C ILE A 609 8.70 39.32 -12.64
N THR A 610 9.26 38.17 -12.27
CA THR A 610 10.68 38.01 -11.99
C THR A 610 11.51 38.20 -13.28
N GLN A 611 12.52 39.08 -13.22
CA GLN A 611 13.57 39.20 -14.26
C GLN A 611 14.31 37.88 -14.51
N TRP A 612 14.18 36.93 -13.58
CA TRP A 612 14.77 35.59 -13.63
C TRP A 612 14.52 34.85 -14.95
N LEU A 613 13.33 34.96 -15.56
CA LEU A 613 13.07 34.30 -16.85
C LEU A 613 13.95 34.87 -17.97
N ASP A 614 14.12 36.18 -18.01
CA ASP A 614 14.95 36.86 -19.02
C ASP A 614 16.44 36.58 -18.76
N ASP A 615 16.89 36.67 -17.51
CA ASP A 615 18.27 36.40 -17.11
C ASP A 615 18.66 34.94 -17.39
N THR A 616 17.76 33.99 -17.11
CA THR A 616 17.99 32.56 -17.35
C THR A 616 17.99 32.25 -18.84
N GLU A 617 17.14 32.89 -19.63
CA GLU A 617 17.15 32.79 -21.08
C GLU A 617 18.48 33.29 -21.67
N GLU A 618 18.97 34.47 -21.27
CA GLU A 618 20.27 34.97 -21.70
C GLU A 618 21.42 34.02 -21.32
N LYS A 619 21.42 33.50 -20.09
CA LYS A 619 22.41 32.51 -19.64
C LYS A 619 22.34 31.24 -20.48
N LEU A 620 21.16 30.69 -20.73
CA LEU A 620 20.98 29.49 -21.55
C LEU A 620 21.47 29.71 -22.99
N LEU A 621 21.17 30.85 -23.60
CA LEU A 621 21.63 31.18 -24.95
C LEU A 621 23.16 31.40 -25.00
N SER A 622 23.76 31.94 -23.94
CA SER A 622 25.21 32.13 -23.83
C SER A 622 26.01 30.81 -23.79
N LEU A 623 25.38 29.72 -23.35
CA LEU A 623 25.99 28.39 -23.34
C LEU A 623 26.14 27.80 -24.75
N ASN A 624 25.29 28.19 -25.70
CA ASN A 624 25.25 27.64 -27.08
C ASN A 624 26.56 27.90 -27.88
N GLY A 625 27.34 28.92 -27.50
CA GLY A 625 28.62 29.25 -28.15
C GLY A 625 29.88 28.84 -27.38
N SER A 626 29.73 28.39 -26.13
CA SER A 626 30.86 28.23 -25.21
C SER A 626 31.28 26.77 -25.07
N VAL A 627 32.13 26.29 -25.99
CA VAL A 627 32.94 25.07 -25.80
C VAL A 627 33.82 25.15 -24.53
N ARG A 628 33.95 26.35 -23.92
CA ARG A 628 34.70 26.61 -22.67
C ARG A 628 34.21 25.82 -21.46
N VAL A 629 32.92 25.54 -21.30
CA VAL A 629 32.41 24.82 -20.12
C VAL A 629 32.87 23.34 -20.14
N ALA A 630 33.00 22.73 -21.33
CA ALA A 630 33.55 21.38 -21.45
C ALA A 630 35.04 21.31 -21.04
N LEU A 631 35.82 22.37 -21.30
CA LEU A 631 37.25 22.43 -21.00
C LEU A 631 37.54 22.84 -19.54
N GLU A 632 36.73 23.73 -18.95
CA GLU A 632 36.87 24.08 -17.52
C GLU A 632 36.38 22.97 -16.60
N ILE A 633 35.38 22.18 -16.99
CA ILE A 633 34.93 21.00 -16.23
C ILE A 633 35.94 19.84 -16.35
N GLN A 634 36.59 19.63 -17.51
CA GLN A 634 37.69 18.66 -17.60
C GLN A 634 38.92 19.05 -16.75
N ASN A 635 39.12 20.35 -16.51
CA ASN A 635 40.19 20.88 -15.67
C ASN A 635 39.81 21.02 -14.19
N SER A 636 38.55 20.80 -13.81
CA SER A 636 38.21 20.66 -12.40
C SER A 636 38.90 19.40 -11.88
N HIS A 637 39.87 19.63 -10.99
CA HIS A 637 40.89 18.71 -10.52
C HIS A 637 40.47 17.22 -10.54
N PRO A 638 41.33 16.28 -11.02
CA PRO A 638 41.05 14.86 -10.85
C PRO A 638 40.76 14.66 -9.37
N LEU A 639 39.55 14.22 -9.03
CA LEU A 639 39.03 14.10 -7.66
C LEU A 639 40.21 13.91 -6.68
N THR A 640 40.66 15.00 -6.05
CA THR A 640 41.83 14.94 -5.19
C THR A 640 41.33 14.32 -3.89
N PHE A 641 41.17 13.01 -3.91
CA PHE A 641 40.83 12.24 -2.73
C PHE A 641 42.04 12.34 -1.81
N TYR A 642 41.94 13.15 -0.75
CA TYR A 642 42.80 12.91 0.39
C TYR A 642 42.48 11.50 0.88
N SER A 643 43.47 10.61 0.80
CA SER A 643 43.37 9.24 1.30
C SER A 643 43.15 9.29 2.81
N CYS A 644 41.91 9.41 3.25
CA CYS A 644 41.56 9.19 4.64
C CYS A 644 41.84 7.71 4.93
N LYS A 645 42.85 7.44 5.78
CA LYS A 645 43.18 6.10 6.27
C LYS A 645 42.10 5.53 7.20
N ALA A 646 41.01 6.27 7.47
CA ALA A 646 39.86 5.77 8.19
C ALA A 646 39.17 4.68 7.35
N GLY A 647 39.18 3.45 7.86
CA GLY A 647 38.53 2.32 7.22
C GLY A 647 37.02 2.53 7.07
N LEU A 648 36.43 1.83 6.11
CA LEU A 648 34.98 1.72 5.97
C LEU A 648 34.41 1.05 7.23
N ALA A 649 33.51 1.72 7.95
CA ALA A 649 32.82 1.13 9.08
C ALA A 649 31.51 0.51 8.58
N ALA A 650 31.48 -0.81 8.44
CA ALA A 650 30.22 -1.54 8.28
C ALA A 650 29.50 -1.57 9.63
N GLU A 651 28.21 -1.23 9.64
CA GLU A 651 27.40 -1.25 10.87
C GLU A 651 27.30 -2.67 11.47
N LYS A 652 27.33 -3.69 10.61
CA LYS A 652 27.26 -5.10 11.00
C LYS A 652 28.39 -5.90 10.38
N SER A 653 28.92 -6.87 11.14
CA SER A 653 29.81 -7.89 10.59
C SER A 653 29.01 -8.87 9.72
N ARG A 654 29.72 -9.66 8.91
CA ARG A 654 29.13 -10.73 8.10
C ARG A 654 28.35 -11.71 8.96
N GLU A 655 28.93 -12.13 10.08
CA GLU A 655 28.36 -13.10 10.99
C GLU A 655 27.06 -12.57 11.62
N GLN A 656 27.05 -11.30 12.02
CA GLN A 656 25.86 -10.68 12.59
C GLN A 656 24.73 -10.55 11.56
N TYR A 657 25.05 -10.14 10.32
CA TYR A 657 24.05 -10.04 9.25
C TYR A 657 23.41 -11.40 8.96
N ILE A 658 24.20 -12.47 8.87
CA ILE A 658 23.70 -13.84 8.66
C ILE A 658 22.83 -14.31 9.82
N GLU A 659 23.19 -13.98 11.06
CA GLU A 659 22.36 -14.27 12.24
C GLU A 659 21.01 -13.55 12.17
N ASP A 660 21.00 -12.30 11.70
CA ASP A 660 19.79 -11.51 11.57
C ASP A 660 18.88 -12.03 10.44
N VAL A 661 19.46 -12.49 9.33
CA VAL A 661 18.69 -13.22 8.30
C VAL A 661 18.05 -14.48 8.88
N LYS A 662 18.76 -15.24 9.73
CA LYS A 662 18.19 -16.41 10.43
C LYS A 662 17.06 -16.02 11.38
N LYS A 663 17.15 -14.88 12.07
CA LYS A 663 16.03 -14.35 12.88
C LYS A 663 14.82 -14.03 12.02
N CYS A 664 15.01 -13.36 10.87
CA CYS A 664 13.92 -13.11 9.91
C CYS A 664 13.25 -14.41 9.46
N LEU A 665 14.04 -15.44 9.09
CA LEU A 665 13.50 -16.75 8.69
C LEU A 665 12.70 -17.42 9.81
N ASN A 666 13.11 -17.28 11.07
CA ASN A 666 12.35 -17.81 12.21
C ASN A 666 11.01 -17.08 12.37
N TYR A 667 10.99 -15.74 12.28
CA TYR A 667 9.74 -14.98 12.31
C TYR A 667 8.79 -15.36 11.18
N ILE A 668 9.32 -15.54 9.97
CA ILE A 668 8.54 -16.01 8.82
C ILE A 668 7.95 -17.38 9.11
N LYS A 669 8.78 -18.32 9.60
CA LYS A 669 8.33 -19.66 9.97
C LYS A 669 7.24 -19.66 11.04
N ASP A 670 7.29 -18.74 11.99
CA ASP A 670 6.29 -18.62 13.06
C ASP A 670 5.01 -17.87 12.63
N GLY A 671 4.92 -17.44 11.37
CA GLY A 671 3.75 -16.75 10.82
C GLY A 671 3.68 -15.27 11.14
N GLU A 672 4.74 -14.70 11.72
CA GLU A 672 4.81 -13.27 12.10
C GLU A 672 4.95 -12.34 10.88
N SER A 673 5.47 -12.86 9.77
CA SER A 673 5.65 -12.14 8.52
C SER A 673 5.72 -13.10 7.33
N TYR A 674 5.44 -12.59 6.13
CA TYR A 674 5.65 -13.28 4.86
C TYR A 674 7.02 -12.96 4.25
N GLU A 675 7.45 -11.70 4.39
CA GLU A 675 8.67 -11.11 3.83
C GLU A 675 9.19 -10.01 4.76
N LEU A 676 10.51 -9.95 4.98
CA LEU A 676 11.18 -8.89 5.74
C LEU A 676 12.33 -8.29 4.92
N CYS A 677 12.27 -7.01 4.56
CA CYS A 677 13.37 -6.34 3.85
C CYS A 677 14.46 -5.88 4.82
N LEU A 678 15.44 -6.74 5.08
CA LEU A 678 16.53 -6.51 6.02
C LEU A 678 17.64 -5.66 5.40
N THR A 679 17.98 -4.56 6.07
CA THR A 679 18.97 -3.60 5.58
C THR A 679 20.10 -3.33 6.56
N THR A 680 21.20 -2.81 6.05
CA THR A 680 22.35 -2.33 6.82
C THR A 680 23.01 -1.15 6.10
N GLN A 681 23.98 -0.52 6.75
CA GLN A 681 24.69 0.64 6.21
C GLN A 681 26.20 0.50 6.39
N ILE A 682 26.93 1.12 5.47
CA ILE A 682 28.36 1.40 5.59
C ILE A 682 28.54 2.91 5.74
N ARG A 683 29.49 3.30 6.58
CA ARG A 683 29.82 4.70 6.86
C ARG A 683 31.31 4.95 6.70
N LYS A 684 31.66 6.14 6.24
CA LYS A 684 33.04 6.60 6.13
C LYS A 684 33.13 8.09 6.46
N PRO A 685 33.95 8.49 7.45
CA PRO A 685 34.30 9.89 7.66
C PRO A 685 35.01 10.47 6.43
N ILE A 686 34.62 11.65 6.02
CA ILE A 686 35.15 12.41 4.88
C ILE A 686 35.46 13.84 5.33
N GLU A 687 36.62 14.36 4.95
CA GLU A 687 37.03 15.73 5.31
C GLU A 687 36.35 16.74 4.38
N GLU A 688 36.74 16.74 3.10
CA GLU A 688 36.16 17.59 2.06
C GLU A 688 35.95 16.77 0.79
N LEU A 689 34.71 16.69 0.32
CA LEU A 689 34.36 15.99 -0.91
C LEU A 689 33.50 16.91 -1.78
N ASN A 690 33.88 17.07 -3.05
CA ASN A 690 33.03 17.69 -4.04
C ASN A 690 31.82 16.77 -4.33
N SER A 691 30.70 16.99 -3.64
CA SER A 691 29.49 16.17 -3.75
C SER A 691 28.88 16.24 -5.15
N LEU A 692 28.90 17.41 -5.81
CA LEU A 692 28.46 17.54 -7.20
C LEU A 692 29.35 16.74 -8.16
N GLY A 693 30.67 16.79 -7.97
CA GLY A 693 31.63 15.99 -8.74
C GLY A 693 31.41 14.49 -8.58
N LEU A 694 31.13 14.04 -7.35
CA LEU A 694 30.75 12.65 -7.07
C LEU A 694 29.47 12.27 -7.81
N TYR A 695 28.43 13.10 -7.74
CA TYR A 695 27.16 12.84 -8.42
C TYR A 695 27.32 12.78 -9.93
N LEU A 696 28.07 13.69 -10.54
CA LEU A 696 28.35 13.67 -11.97
C LEU A 696 29.06 12.37 -12.39
N HIS A 697 29.96 11.87 -11.56
CA HIS A 697 30.59 10.57 -11.79
C HIS A 697 29.59 9.40 -11.67
N LEU A 698 28.74 9.42 -10.64
CA LEU A 698 27.69 8.43 -10.43
C LEU A 698 26.73 8.39 -11.62
N ARG A 699 26.29 9.56 -12.10
CA ARG A 699 25.42 9.74 -13.26
C ARG A 699 25.99 9.12 -14.54
N GLU A 700 27.30 9.22 -14.75
CA GLU A 700 27.98 8.65 -15.92
C GLU A 700 28.17 7.13 -15.79
N ARG A 701 28.46 6.62 -14.59
CA ARG A 701 28.73 5.19 -14.34
C ARG A 701 27.48 4.34 -14.19
N ASN A 702 26.47 4.86 -13.53
CA ASN A 702 25.22 4.17 -13.22
C ASN A 702 24.06 5.14 -13.46
N PRO A 703 23.67 5.38 -14.72
CA PRO A 703 22.53 6.24 -15.03
C PRO A 703 21.23 5.56 -14.62
N ALA A 704 20.37 6.31 -13.92
CA ALA A 704 19.08 5.84 -13.43
C ALA A 704 17.91 6.77 -13.84
N PRO A 705 16.69 6.22 -13.99
CA PRO A 705 15.50 6.99 -14.35
C PRO A 705 15.00 7.93 -13.25
N TYR A 706 15.22 7.62 -11.98
CA TYR A 706 14.73 8.42 -10.84
C TYR A 706 15.91 8.86 -9.96
N ALA A 707 16.99 9.31 -10.61
CA ALA A 707 18.16 9.84 -9.94
C ALA A 707 17.87 11.23 -9.35
N ALA A 708 18.65 11.63 -8.35
CA ALA A 708 18.55 12.95 -7.78
C ALA A 708 19.86 13.41 -7.16
N TRP A 709 20.13 14.71 -7.26
CA TRP A 709 21.14 15.38 -6.47
C TRP A 709 20.47 16.51 -5.69
N LEU A 710 20.61 16.48 -4.36
CA LEU A 710 20.05 17.50 -3.48
C LEU A 710 21.17 18.03 -2.59
N ASN A 711 21.29 19.35 -2.47
CA ASN A 711 22.24 19.97 -1.55
C ASN A 711 21.56 20.95 -0.61
N PHE A 712 21.48 20.61 0.67
CA PHE A 712 21.00 21.44 1.76
C PHE A 712 22.19 21.96 2.57
N SER A 713 22.85 23.01 2.06
CA SER A 713 24.13 23.49 2.61
C SER A 713 24.07 23.87 4.08
N LYS A 714 22.95 24.44 4.54
CA LYS A 714 22.75 24.82 5.94
C LYS A 714 22.82 23.63 6.90
N GLU A 715 22.33 22.48 6.46
CA GLU A 715 22.34 21.23 7.23
C GLU A 715 23.61 20.40 6.97
N ASN A 716 24.56 20.95 6.20
CA ASN A 716 25.74 20.23 5.73
C ASN A 716 25.37 18.85 5.13
N LEU A 717 24.31 18.83 4.33
CA LEU A 717 23.69 17.62 3.78
C LEU A 717 23.68 17.65 2.26
N SER A 718 24.36 16.70 1.63
CA SER A 718 24.26 16.43 0.19
C SER A 718 23.82 14.99 -0.07
N ILE A 719 22.92 14.79 -1.02
CA ILE A 719 22.39 13.48 -1.40
C ILE A 719 22.72 13.22 -2.87
N CYS A 720 23.39 12.11 -3.15
CA CYS A 720 23.73 11.66 -4.51
C CYS A 720 22.99 10.34 -4.80
N CYS A 721 21.81 10.42 -5.41
CA CYS A 721 20.87 9.33 -5.61
C CYS A 721 20.90 8.82 -7.06
N SER A 722 21.04 7.52 -7.25
CA SER A 722 20.89 6.83 -8.56
C SER A 722 19.80 5.75 -8.49
N SER A 723 18.64 6.11 -7.93
CA SER A 723 17.56 5.15 -7.75
C SER A 723 16.92 4.72 -9.08
N PRO A 724 16.79 3.41 -9.34
CA PRO A 724 16.04 2.88 -10.48
C PRO A 724 14.54 2.75 -10.22
N GLU A 725 14.09 2.92 -8.97
CA GLU A 725 12.76 2.53 -8.52
C GLU A 725 11.90 3.75 -8.19
N ARG A 726 10.69 3.75 -8.75
CA ARG A 726 9.64 4.72 -8.41
C ARG A 726 8.90 4.18 -7.19
N PHE A 727 8.70 5.05 -6.19
CA PHE A 727 7.81 4.78 -5.07
C PHE A 727 6.36 5.01 -5.49
N LEU A 728 5.98 6.25 -5.79
CA LEU A 728 4.59 6.56 -6.08
C LEU A 728 4.49 7.83 -6.93
N GLN A 729 3.65 7.77 -7.97
CA GLN A 729 3.33 8.91 -8.83
C GLN A 729 1.82 9.16 -8.82
N LEU A 730 1.43 10.44 -8.83
CA LEU A 730 0.06 10.89 -9.11
C LEU A 730 0.05 11.77 -10.36
N ASP A 731 -0.46 11.23 -11.47
CA ASP A 731 -0.50 11.92 -12.76
C ASP A 731 -1.68 12.91 -12.88
N ARG A 732 -1.75 13.72 -13.95
CA ARG A 732 -2.87 14.65 -14.23
C ARG A 732 -4.25 14.01 -14.37
N LYS A 733 -4.32 12.73 -14.71
CA LYS A 733 -5.58 11.97 -14.85
C LYS A 733 -6.09 11.42 -13.51
N ASN A 734 -5.41 11.75 -12.41
CA ASN A 734 -5.66 11.21 -11.06
C ASN A 734 -5.38 9.70 -10.96
N ILE A 735 -4.45 9.18 -11.77
CA ILE A 735 -3.99 7.81 -11.66
C ILE A 735 -2.77 7.79 -10.75
N LEU A 736 -2.86 6.97 -9.70
CA LEU A 736 -1.73 6.55 -8.89
C LEU A 736 -1.02 5.40 -9.59
N GLU A 737 0.31 5.45 -9.64
CA GLU A 737 1.15 4.37 -10.18
C GLU A 737 2.32 4.08 -9.25
N ASP A 738 2.53 2.80 -8.97
CA ASP A 738 3.69 2.25 -8.26
C ASP A 738 4.35 1.16 -9.13
N LYS A 739 5.68 1.05 -9.05
CA LYS A 739 6.52 0.11 -9.82
C LYS A 739 7.59 -0.54 -8.94
N PRO A 740 7.21 -1.51 -8.09
CA PRO A 740 8.16 -2.22 -7.26
C PRO A 740 9.14 -3.04 -8.11
N ILE A 741 10.37 -3.11 -7.62
CA ILE A 741 11.44 -3.92 -8.20
C ILE A 741 11.83 -5.03 -7.23
N LYS A 742 11.80 -6.28 -7.68
CA LYS A 742 12.29 -7.47 -6.93
C LYS A 742 13.09 -8.38 -7.85
N GLY A 743 14.12 -9.04 -7.33
CA GLY A 743 15.05 -9.85 -8.11
C GLY A 743 15.93 -9.05 -9.07
N THR A 744 17.25 -9.12 -8.90
CA THR A 744 18.22 -8.43 -9.76
C THR A 744 19.32 -9.40 -10.18
N ILE A 745 19.59 -9.49 -11.48
CA ILE A 745 20.67 -10.30 -12.02
C ILE A 745 21.55 -9.48 -12.96
N ALA A 746 22.84 -9.73 -12.98
CA ALA A 746 23.78 -9.04 -13.87
C ALA A 746 23.46 -9.31 -15.35
N ARG A 747 23.89 -8.40 -16.24
CA ARG A 747 23.88 -8.65 -17.69
C ARG A 747 24.88 -9.75 -18.06
N GLY A 748 24.54 -10.55 -19.07
CA GLY A 748 25.46 -11.55 -19.62
C GLY A 748 26.56 -10.91 -20.46
N ALA A 749 27.72 -11.56 -20.55
CA ALA A 749 28.83 -11.11 -21.38
C ALA A 749 28.59 -11.37 -22.88
N THR A 750 27.77 -12.37 -23.18
CA THR A 750 27.32 -12.71 -24.55
C THR A 750 25.82 -12.52 -24.70
N LYS A 751 25.32 -12.43 -25.94
CA LYS A 751 23.88 -12.27 -26.21
C LYS A 751 23.10 -13.49 -25.71
N GLU A 752 23.66 -14.69 -25.92
CA GLU A 752 23.07 -15.96 -25.53
C GLU A 752 23.00 -16.10 -24.00
N GLU A 753 24.10 -15.81 -23.31
CA GLU A 753 24.13 -15.77 -21.84
C GLU A 753 23.17 -14.71 -21.29
N ASN A 754 23.08 -13.56 -21.95
CA ASN A 754 22.20 -12.47 -21.53
C ASN A 754 20.71 -12.85 -21.60
N GLU A 755 20.29 -13.58 -22.64
CA GLU A 755 18.92 -14.10 -22.73
C GLU A 755 18.68 -15.26 -21.76
N LEU A 756 19.68 -16.12 -21.53
CA LEU A 756 19.58 -17.20 -20.54
C LEU A 756 19.40 -16.66 -19.12
N LEU A 757 20.16 -15.63 -18.72
CA LEU A 757 20.03 -14.98 -17.42
C LEU A 757 18.69 -14.28 -17.25
N LYS A 758 18.16 -13.69 -18.33
CA LYS A 758 16.83 -13.09 -18.35
C LYS A 758 15.73 -14.13 -18.11
N LEU A 759 15.79 -15.26 -18.82
CA LEU A 759 14.86 -16.39 -18.62
C LEU A 759 14.99 -16.98 -17.22
N LYS A 760 16.22 -17.11 -16.70
CA LYS A 760 16.47 -17.58 -15.33
C LYS A 760 15.73 -16.71 -14.29
N LEU A 761 15.82 -15.38 -14.41
CA LEU A 761 15.09 -14.47 -13.53
C LEU A 761 13.57 -14.56 -13.74
N GLN A 762 13.13 -14.66 -15.01
CA GLN A 762 11.72 -14.75 -15.35
C GLN A 762 11.02 -15.98 -14.73
N PHE A 763 11.73 -17.11 -14.60
CA PHE A 763 11.20 -18.36 -14.04
C PHE A 763 11.67 -18.64 -12.60
N SER A 764 12.33 -17.69 -11.94
CA SER A 764 12.78 -17.87 -10.56
C SER A 764 11.60 -17.86 -9.59
N GLU A 765 11.32 -19.00 -8.95
CA GLU A 765 10.23 -19.14 -7.97
C GLU A 765 10.39 -18.17 -6.79
N LYS A 766 11.63 -17.97 -6.30
CA LYS A 766 11.94 -17.02 -5.22
C LYS A 766 11.58 -15.60 -5.60
N ASP A 767 12.08 -15.13 -6.74
CA ASP A 767 11.89 -13.74 -7.18
C ASP A 767 10.42 -13.46 -7.58
N GLN A 768 9.74 -14.45 -8.18
CA GLN A 768 8.31 -14.37 -8.48
C GLN A 768 7.47 -14.26 -7.20
N ALA A 769 7.78 -15.09 -6.19
CA ALA A 769 7.10 -15.04 -4.91
C ALA A 769 7.30 -13.66 -4.24
N GLU A 770 8.56 -13.22 -4.08
CA GLU A 770 8.91 -11.89 -3.55
C GLU A 770 8.15 -10.76 -4.27
N ASN A 771 8.17 -10.78 -5.60
CA ASN A 771 7.48 -9.76 -6.38
C ASN A 771 5.97 -9.76 -6.12
N LEU A 772 5.34 -10.93 -6.08
CA LEU A 772 3.91 -11.07 -5.85
C LEU A 772 3.50 -10.55 -4.46
N MET A 773 4.26 -10.87 -3.41
CA MET A 773 3.95 -10.43 -2.04
C MET A 773 3.91 -8.91 -1.92
N ILE A 774 4.85 -8.22 -2.58
CA ILE A 774 4.87 -6.76 -2.63
C ILE A 774 3.79 -6.20 -3.53
N VAL A 775 3.49 -6.83 -4.67
CA VAL A 775 2.38 -6.40 -5.53
C VAL A 775 1.05 -6.41 -4.77
N ASP A 776 0.77 -7.48 -4.03
CA ASP A 776 -0.46 -7.55 -3.24
C ASP A 776 -0.48 -6.51 -2.09
N LEU A 777 0.67 -6.23 -1.47
CA LEU A 777 0.78 -5.19 -0.44
C LEU A 777 0.49 -3.81 -1.03
N LEU A 778 1.06 -3.50 -2.20
CA LEU A 778 0.86 -2.21 -2.85
C LEU A 778 -0.57 -2.05 -3.37
N ARG A 779 -1.19 -3.12 -3.87
CA ARG A 779 -2.63 -3.10 -4.21
C ARG A 779 -3.48 -2.73 -3.00
N ASN A 780 -3.14 -3.23 -1.81
CA ASN A 780 -3.83 -2.89 -0.58
C ASN A 780 -3.63 -1.40 -0.22
N ASP A 781 -2.40 -0.91 -0.30
CA ASP A 781 -2.09 0.49 -0.01
C ASP A 781 -2.85 1.44 -0.92
N LEU A 782 -2.82 1.17 -2.24
CA LEU A 782 -3.60 1.93 -3.21
C LEU A 782 -5.11 1.74 -2.99
N GLY A 783 -5.53 0.54 -2.56
CA GLY A 783 -6.92 0.19 -2.26
C GLY A 783 -7.55 1.04 -1.15
N ARG A 784 -6.75 1.65 -0.27
CA ARG A 784 -7.22 2.59 0.77
C ARG A 784 -7.65 3.95 0.20
N VAL A 785 -7.03 4.37 -0.89
CA VAL A 785 -7.13 5.74 -1.44
C VAL A 785 -7.71 5.80 -2.86
N CYS A 786 -7.86 4.66 -3.53
CA CYS A 786 -8.40 4.55 -4.88
C CYS A 786 -9.88 4.17 -4.91
N ASP A 787 -10.56 4.51 -6.00
CA ASP A 787 -11.94 4.13 -6.27
C ASP A 787 -12.05 2.59 -6.28
N PRO A 788 -13.07 1.98 -5.65
CA PRO A 788 -13.33 0.55 -5.73
C PRO A 788 -13.30 0.02 -7.17
N GLY A 789 -12.52 -1.04 -7.41
CA GLY A 789 -12.36 -1.67 -8.74
C GLY A 789 -11.49 -0.91 -9.74
N SER A 790 -10.89 0.22 -9.33
CA SER A 790 -9.91 0.92 -10.17
C SER A 790 -8.48 0.42 -9.99
N VAL A 791 -8.18 -0.32 -8.91
CA VAL A 791 -6.85 -0.86 -8.64
C VAL A 791 -6.61 -2.10 -9.50
N HIS A 792 -5.59 -2.06 -10.36
CA HIS A 792 -5.26 -3.17 -11.27
C HIS A 792 -3.75 -3.26 -11.52
N VAL A 793 -3.29 -4.43 -11.99
CA VAL A 793 -1.87 -4.72 -12.26
C VAL A 793 -1.66 -4.96 -13.76
N PRO A 794 -1.42 -3.90 -14.56
CA PRO A 794 -1.29 -4.05 -16.02
C PRO A 794 -0.06 -4.87 -16.46
N ARG A 795 1.00 -4.90 -15.65
CA ARG A 795 2.19 -5.71 -15.88
C ARG A 795 2.59 -6.37 -14.57
N LEU A 796 2.62 -7.70 -14.55
CA LEU A 796 2.96 -8.50 -13.39
C LEU A 796 4.23 -9.29 -13.71
N MET A 797 5.25 -9.15 -12.89
CA MET A 797 6.52 -9.89 -12.98
C MET A 797 7.23 -9.77 -14.34
N ASP A 798 7.22 -8.58 -14.95
CA ASP A 798 7.89 -8.34 -16.24
C ASP A 798 9.40 -8.17 -16.03
N VAL A 799 10.23 -8.80 -16.87
CA VAL A 799 11.68 -8.68 -16.75
C VAL A 799 12.19 -7.52 -17.60
N GLU A 800 12.56 -6.45 -16.91
CA GLU A 800 13.08 -5.24 -17.51
C GLU A 800 14.61 -5.21 -17.49
N SER A 801 15.21 -5.10 -18.67
CA SER A 801 16.66 -4.84 -18.80
C SER A 801 16.99 -3.36 -18.57
N TYR A 802 18.07 -3.12 -17.83
CA TYR A 802 18.77 -1.86 -17.63
C TYR A 802 20.20 -1.98 -18.18
N ALA A 803 21.00 -0.91 -18.07
CA ALA A 803 22.37 -0.86 -18.59
C ALA A 803 23.27 -1.98 -18.03
N THR A 804 23.19 -2.25 -16.73
CA THR A 804 24.10 -3.19 -16.02
C THR A 804 23.41 -4.43 -15.46
N VAL A 805 22.08 -4.44 -15.38
CA VAL A 805 21.29 -5.53 -14.76
C VAL A 805 19.99 -5.81 -15.51
N HIS A 806 19.43 -7.01 -15.31
CA HIS A 806 18.01 -7.30 -15.52
C HIS A 806 17.30 -7.34 -14.17
N THR A 807 16.05 -6.93 -14.12
CA THR A 807 15.26 -6.96 -12.89
C THR A 807 13.79 -7.20 -13.15
N MET A 808 13.08 -7.80 -12.19
CA MET A 808 11.65 -8.08 -12.31
C MET A 808 10.84 -6.93 -11.72
N VAL A 809 9.95 -6.39 -12.55
CA VAL A 809 9.16 -5.19 -12.27
C VAL A 809 7.69 -5.50 -12.46
N SER A 810 6.89 -5.06 -11.49
CA SER A 810 5.44 -5.03 -11.63
C SER A 810 4.97 -3.59 -11.72
N THR A 811 3.84 -3.35 -12.34
CA THR A 811 3.19 -2.03 -12.39
C THR A 811 1.83 -2.17 -11.76
N ILE A 812 1.53 -1.35 -10.74
CA ILE A 812 0.22 -1.29 -10.09
C ILE A 812 -0.35 0.11 -10.35
N ARG A 813 -1.63 0.18 -10.70
CA ARG A 813 -2.33 1.45 -10.95
C ARG A 813 -3.67 1.49 -10.25
N GLY A 814 -4.08 2.68 -9.83
CA GLY A 814 -5.42 2.91 -9.26
C GLY A 814 -5.87 4.34 -9.50
N LYS A 815 -7.17 4.58 -9.59
CA LYS A 815 -7.71 5.92 -9.73
C LYS A 815 -7.95 6.53 -8.35
N LYS A 816 -7.24 7.60 -8.02
CA LYS A 816 -7.38 8.31 -6.74
C LYS A 816 -8.83 8.80 -6.55
N ARG A 817 -9.40 8.52 -5.38
CA ARG A 817 -10.70 9.05 -4.98
C ARG A 817 -10.71 10.59 -4.94
N SER A 818 -11.87 11.18 -5.18
CA SER A 818 -12.00 12.65 -5.21
C SER A 818 -11.87 13.33 -3.85
N ASP A 819 -12.16 12.62 -2.76
CA ASP A 819 -12.16 13.12 -1.38
C ASP A 819 -10.82 12.92 -0.65
N VAL A 820 -9.82 12.32 -1.31
CA VAL A 820 -8.50 12.04 -0.75
C VAL A 820 -7.48 13.05 -1.31
N SER A 821 -6.59 13.59 -0.47
CA SER A 821 -5.53 14.49 -0.92
C SER A 821 -4.32 13.75 -1.48
N ALA A 822 -3.42 14.46 -2.15
CA ALA A 822 -2.15 13.90 -2.63
C ALA A 822 -1.30 13.33 -1.47
N ILE A 823 -1.21 14.06 -0.35
CA ILE A 823 -0.44 13.60 0.82
C ILE A 823 -1.07 12.38 1.48
N ASN A 824 -2.39 12.28 1.53
CA ASN A 824 -3.05 11.06 2.03
C ASN A 824 -2.71 9.82 1.18
N CYS A 825 -2.45 9.99 -0.13
CA CYS A 825 -1.99 8.89 -0.98
C CYS A 825 -0.59 8.44 -0.58
N VAL A 826 0.30 9.39 -0.27
CA VAL A 826 1.65 9.09 0.24
C VAL A 826 1.57 8.42 1.62
N LYS A 827 0.78 8.96 2.56
CA LYS A 827 0.59 8.36 3.90
C LYS A 827 0.07 6.92 3.84
N ALA A 828 -0.77 6.60 2.85
CA ALA A 828 -1.33 5.26 2.69
C ALA A 828 -0.30 4.23 2.20
N ALA A 829 0.69 4.66 1.41
CA ALA A 829 1.67 3.77 0.79
C ALA A 829 3.06 3.82 1.43
N PHE A 830 3.39 4.87 2.19
CA PHE A 830 4.73 5.07 2.76
C PHE A 830 4.93 4.27 4.07
N PRO A 831 6.12 3.69 4.31
CA PRO A 831 7.24 3.54 3.39
C PRO A 831 6.95 2.56 2.25
N GLY A 832 7.69 2.70 1.14
CA GLY A 832 7.51 1.86 -0.04
C GLY A 832 7.62 0.37 0.27
N GLY A 833 6.68 -0.42 -0.26
CA GLY A 833 6.51 -1.83 0.10
C GLY A 833 7.77 -2.68 -0.16
N SER A 834 8.55 -2.36 -1.19
CA SER A 834 9.81 -3.05 -1.49
C SER A 834 10.87 -2.90 -0.39
N MET A 835 10.79 -1.86 0.42
CA MET A 835 11.69 -1.56 1.54
C MET A 835 11.10 -1.92 2.91
N THR A 836 9.92 -2.54 2.99
CA THR A 836 9.34 -2.99 4.26
C THR A 836 9.36 -4.50 4.36
N GLY A 837 8.48 -5.18 3.64
CA GLY A 837 8.00 -6.50 3.99
C GLY A 837 6.49 -6.51 4.22
N ALA A 838 5.91 -7.71 4.34
CA ALA A 838 4.48 -7.94 4.44
C ALA A 838 4.20 -8.99 5.53
N PRO A 839 3.25 -8.78 6.47
CA PRO A 839 2.41 -7.58 6.64
C PRO A 839 3.25 -6.37 7.09
N LYS A 840 3.04 -5.21 6.46
CA LYS A 840 3.84 -3.99 6.53
C LYS A 840 4.15 -3.52 7.95
N LEU A 841 3.11 -3.29 8.76
CA LEU A 841 3.29 -2.74 10.11
C LEU A 841 4.05 -3.71 11.02
N ARG A 842 3.65 -4.98 11.03
CA ARG A 842 4.31 -6.03 11.81
C ARG A 842 5.77 -6.24 11.35
N SER A 843 6.00 -6.28 10.05
CA SER A 843 7.34 -6.46 9.48
C SER A 843 8.28 -5.32 9.85
N MET A 844 7.81 -4.07 9.84
CA MET A 844 8.63 -2.93 10.28
C MET A 844 8.93 -2.93 11.78
N GLU A 845 7.99 -3.38 12.63
CA GLU A 845 8.24 -3.56 14.06
C GLU A 845 9.35 -4.60 14.30
N LEU A 846 9.30 -5.73 13.60
CA LEU A 846 10.32 -6.77 13.66
C LEU A 846 11.66 -6.25 13.13
N LEU A 847 11.68 -5.56 11.99
CA LEU A 847 12.89 -4.98 11.42
C LEU A 847 13.53 -3.96 12.35
N ASP A 848 12.77 -3.07 12.97
CA ASP A 848 13.30 -2.14 13.97
C ASP A 848 13.98 -2.87 15.13
N SER A 849 13.48 -4.05 15.50
CA SER A 849 14.06 -4.87 16.56
C SER A 849 15.37 -5.58 16.17
N ILE A 850 15.57 -5.83 14.89
CA ILE A 850 16.72 -6.56 14.33
C ILE A 850 17.80 -5.58 13.83
N GLU A 851 17.41 -4.47 13.22
CA GLU A 851 18.32 -3.44 12.72
C GLU A 851 18.95 -2.67 13.88
N SER A 852 20.22 -2.27 13.71
CA SER A 852 21.02 -1.64 14.78
C SER A 852 20.90 -0.12 14.82
N CYS A 853 20.41 0.49 13.73
CA CYS A 853 20.32 1.93 13.58
C CYS A 853 19.10 2.32 12.73
N SER A 854 18.77 3.61 12.73
CA SER A 854 17.76 4.18 11.83
C SER A 854 18.25 4.11 10.38
N ARG A 855 17.29 3.96 9.45
CA ARG A 855 17.58 4.06 8.02
C ARG A 855 17.75 5.51 7.55
N GLY A 856 17.16 6.47 8.27
CA GLY A 856 17.24 7.90 7.94
C GLY A 856 16.70 8.19 6.54
N ILE A 857 17.50 8.85 5.70
CA ILE A 857 17.11 9.15 4.30
C ILE A 857 17.04 7.87 3.45
N TYR A 858 17.89 6.88 3.71
CA TYR A 858 17.87 5.60 2.99
C TYR A 858 16.54 4.87 3.25
N SER A 859 16.01 4.18 2.23
CA SER A 859 14.64 3.62 2.24
C SER A 859 13.49 4.63 2.36
N GLY A 860 13.78 5.94 2.44
CA GLY A 860 12.79 7.00 2.31
C GLY A 860 12.38 7.22 0.85
N CYS A 861 11.91 8.43 0.54
CA CYS A 861 11.61 8.84 -0.84
C CYS A 861 12.14 10.24 -1.17
N ILE A 862 12.61 10.44 -2.39
CA ILE A 862 13.00 11.74 -2.97
C ILE A 862 12.09 12.07 -4.15
N GLY A 863 11.73 13.34 -4.30
CA GLY A 863 11.02 13.81 -5.48
C GLY A 863 10.39 15.17 -5.27
N PHE A 864 9.19 15.36 -5.82
CA PHE A 864 8.48 16.64 -5.73
C PHE A 864 7.01 16.49 -5.32
N PHE A 865 6.48 17.52 -4.68
CA PHE A 865 5.06 17.82 -4.54
C PHE A 865 4.77 19.16 -5.22
N SER A 866 4.14 19.08 -6.38
CA SER A 866 3.75 20.25 -7.15
C SER A 866 2.60 20.99 -6.46
N TYR A 867 2.57 22.33 -6.53
CA TYR A 867 1.48 23.13 -5.93
C TYR A 867 0.09 22.77 -6.47
N ASN A 868 0.05 22.14 -7.66
CA ASN A 868 -1.16 21.59 -8.28
C ASN A 868 -1.59 20.21 -7.72
N GLN A 869 -1.03 19.79 -6.59
CA GLN A 869 -1.30 18.53 -5.89
C GLN A 869 -0.96 17.26 -6.72
N ARG A 870 0.07 17.34 -7.57
CA ARG A 870 0.71 16.19 -8.23
C ARG A 870 2.06 15.90 -7.60
N PHE A 871 2.51 14.65 -7.72
CA PHE A 871 3.82 14.25 -7.20
C PHE A 871 4.39 13.08 -8.00
N ASP A 872 5.70 12.95 -7.97
CA ASP A 872 6.44 11.75 -8.41
C ASP A 872 7.60 11.58 -7.42
N LEU A 873 7.61 10.43 -6.73
CA LEU A 873 8.55 10.12 -5.66
C LEU A 873 9.25 8.80 -5.99
N ASN A 874 10.55 8.72 -5.73
CA ASN A 874 11.35 7.51 -5.88
C ASN A 874 11.44 6.74 -4.55
N ILE A 875 12.02 5.55 -4.58
CA ILE A 875 12.55 4.88 -3.38
C ILE A 875 14.02 5.25 -3.24
N VAL A 876 14.47 5.67 -2.05
CA VAL A 876 15.89 6.00 -1.82
C VAL A 876 16.72 4.73 -1.65
N ILE A 877 17.16 4.20 -2.78
CA ILE A 877 18.16 3.15 -2.94
C ILE A 877 19.28 3.64 -3.85
N ARG A 878 20.42 2.95 -3.91
CA ARG A 878 21.55 3.34 -4.78
C ARG A 878 22.02 4.78 -4.54
N THR A 879 22.09 5.18 -3.28
CA THR A 879 22.24 6.59 -2.89
C THR A 879 23.37 6.75 -1.88
N VAL A 880 24.25 7.73 -2.13
CA VAL A 880 25.27 8.19 -1.18
C VAL A 880 24.74 9.42 -0.45
N ILE A 881 24.70 9.37 0.87
CA ILE A 881 24.28 10.47 1.74
C ILE A 881 25.52 11.03 2.42
N ILE A 882 25.81 12.30 2.21
CA ILE A 882 26.92 13.03 2.83
C ILE A 882 26.32 14.00 3.84
N HIS A 883 26.58 13.78 5.13
CA HIS A 883 26.03 14.61 6.22
C HIS A 883 27.09 14.82 7.29
N GLU A 884 27.35 16.08 7.68
CA GLU A 884 28.29 16.43 8.76
C GLU A 884 29.68 15.76 8.64
N GLY A 885 30.21 15.66 7.42
CA GLY A 885 31.51 15.02 7.17
C GLY A 885 31.49 13.49 7.25
N GLU A 886 30.33 12.84 7.19
CA GLU A 886 30.19 11.39 7.07
C GLU A 886 29.47 11.04 5.76
N ALA A 887 30.07 10.17 4.94
CA ALA A 887 29.40 9.53 3.82
C ALA A 887 28.79 8.21 4.28
N SER A 888 27.52 7.98 3.95
CA SER A 888 26.80 6.75 4.26
C SER A 888 26.09 6.19 3.04
N ILE A 889 26.05 4.86 2.96
CA ILE A 889 25.41 4.11 1.90
C ILE A 889 24.65 2.97 2.55
N GLY A 890 23.40 2.73 2.14
CA GLY A 890 22.56 1.65 2.63
C GLY A 890 22.32 0.58 1.56
N ALA A 891 22.28 -0.68 1.98
CA ALA A 891 21.94 -1.82 1.14
C ALA A 891 21.19 -2.89 1.95
N GLY A 892 20.46 -3.76 1.26
CA GLY A 892 19.70 -4.83 1.87
C GLY A 892 18.90 -5.65 0.87
N GLY A 893 18.17 -6.65 1.36
CA GLY A 893 17.43 -7.62 0.56
C GLY A 893 16.16 -8.09 1.25
N ALA A 894 15.24 -8.62 0.45
CA ALA A 894 14.02 -9.23 0.95
C ALA A 894 14.32 -10.64 1.44
N ILE A 895 14.07 -10.88 2.72
CA ILE A 895 14.16 -12.22 3.29
C ILE A 895 12.80 -12.87 3.20
N VAL A 896 12.75 -13.99 2.49
CA VAL A 896 11.55 -14.83 2.31
C VAL A 896 11.83 -16.26 2.75
N ALA A 897 10.80 -17.09 2.81
CA ALA A 897 10.94 -18.51 3.19
C ALA A 897 11.96 -19.30 2.34
N LEU A 898 12.18 -18.87 1.10
CA LEU A 898 13.13 -19.47 0.14
C LEU A 898 14.55 -18.85 0.20
N SER A 899 14.77 -17.85 1.06
CA SER A 899 16.07 -17.16 1.17
C SER A 899 17.13 -18.04 1.84
N ASN A 900 18.36 -17.98 1.31
CA ASN A 900 19.53 -18.58 1.93
C ASN A 900 20.36 -17.48 2.63
N PRO A 901 20.70 -17.61 3.93
CA PRO A 901 21.43 -16.57 4.65
C PRO A 901 22.76 -16.13 4.03
N GLU A 902 23.50 -17.03 3.39
CA GLU A 902 24.78 -16.72 2.75
C GLU A 902 24.56 -15.95 1.43
N ASP A 903 23.63 -16.40 0.60
CA ASP A 903 23.28 -15.75 -0.67
C ASP A 903 22.76 -14.32 -0.45
N GLU A 904 21.97 -14.10 0.61
CA GLU A 904 21.44 -12.77 0.95
C GLU A 904 22.54 -11.81 1.40
N TYR A 905 23.58 -12.31 2.10
CA TYR A 905 24.76 -11.51 2.42
C TYR A 905 25.54 -11.14 1.16
N GLU A 906 25.74 -12.10 0.24
CA GLU A 906 26.42 -11.85 -1.04
C GLU A 906 25.67 -10.84 -1.90
N GLU A 907 24.34 -10.91 -1.96
CA GLU A 907 23.51 -9.95 -2.67
C GLU A 907 23.63 -8.54 -2.05
N MET A 908 23.60 -8.44 -0.73
CA MET A 908 23.76 -7.18 -0.02
C MET A 908 25.14 -6.55 -0.30
N VAL A 909 26.22 -7.33 -0.33
CA VAL A 909 27.56 -6.86 -0.71
C VAL A 909 27.62 -6.44 -2.17
N LEU A 910 27.00 -7.19 -3.08
CA LEU A 910 26.90 -6.82 -4.50
C LEU A 910 26.17 -5.48 -4.66
N LYS A 911 25.12 -5.23 -3.87
CA LYS A 911 24.40 -3.96 -3.86
C LYS A 911 25.32 -2.82 -3.43
N PHE A 912 26.09 -2.96 -2.34
CA PHE A 912 27.11 -1.95 -2.00
C PHE A 912 28.14 -1.76 -3.10
N CYS A 913 28.64 -2.83 -3.72
CA CYS A 913 29.61 -2.73 -4.80
C CYS A 913 29.08 -1.95 -6.01
N LEU A 914 27.82 -2.17 -6.41
CA LEU A 914 27.20 -1.40 -7.50
C LEU A 914 27.10 0.10 -7.19
N GLU A 915 27.01 0.48 -5.90
CA GLU A 915 27.06 1.87 -5.45
C GLU A 915 28.50 2.41 -5.39
N LEU A 916 29.45 1.56 -5.00
CA LEU A 916 30.86 1.89 -4.79
C LEU A 916 31.75 1.81 -6.05
N ILE A 917 31.37 1.06 -7.09
CA ILE A 917 32.12 0.92 -8.37
C ILE A 917 32.30 2.29 -9.08
N CYS A 918 31.62 3.33 -8.59
CA CYS A 918 31.96 4.74 -8.81
C CYS A 918 33.39 5.14 -8.40
N GLN A 919 34.15 4.28 -7.70
CA GLN A 919 35.50 4.59 -7.23
C GLN A 919 36.50 3.47 -7.54
N ARG A 920 36.70 3.17 -8.83
CA ARG A 920 37.90 2.42 -9.25
C ARG A 920 39.20 3.20 -9.04
N ASN A 921 39.14 4.48 -8.66
CA ASN A 921 40.26 5.17 -8.04
C ASN A 921 40.29 4.89 -6.53
N SER A 922 40.77 3.70 -6.17
CA SER A 922 41.38 3.30 -4.89
C SER A 922 40.75 3.70 -3.53
N PHE A 923 39.58 4.34 -3.42
CA PHE A 923 39.13 4.96 -2.16
C PHE A 923 38.09 4.17 -1.36
N PHE A 924 37.21 3.39 -1.98
CA PHE A 924 36.23 2.54 -1.27
C PHE A 924 36.49 1.03 -1.35
N LEU A 925 37.26 0.57 -2.34
CA LEU A 925 37.61 -0.85 -2.49
C LEU A 925 38.82 -1.29 -1.63
N SER A 926 39.59 -0.33 -1.10
CA SER A 926 40.64 -0.59 -0.10
C SER A 926 40.05 -0.49 1.30
#